data_AF-A0A8C1UZB4-F1
#
_entry.id   AF-A0A8C1UZB4-F1
#
_cell.length_a   1.000
_cell.length_b   1.000
_cell.length_c   1.000
_cell.angle_alpha   90.00
_cell.angle_beta   90.00
_cell.angle_gamma   90.00
#
_symmetry.space_group_name_H-M   'P 1'
#
loop_
_entity.id
_entity.type
_entity.pdbx_description
1 polymer ?
#
loop_
_entity_poly.entity_id
_entity_poly.type
_entity_poly.pdbx_seq_one_letter_code
_entity_poly.pdbx_strand_id
1 'polypeptide(L)'
;SQRYGDLDALQSKHFKQGNTQLQLHDLDVFPHCCFPSQIPSVDILRRRLGFLMSSVWHFPPAVTNCRVNFTDPEGYIDSSDDPPLPEGAFLQCTYTVTVYTGYGVELQVKSVNLSEGEQLSIRGMDEGGALLVLANQTLLVEGQVIRSPTNTLSVFYRSSPEGGVGTFQLHYQIFRLSCALPRRPHFGEVSVKDLHPGGTAHFQCHMGYHLQGDATLTCLNASLPVWSQHEPSCRALCGGVVKNATVGRVLSPSPHSGPNSTLDRSCSWSLEAPNGQRLHLHLERMVLGPTDRLVLWSGLDAGSVVLFDSGRGGPIPFEGVISEGPAVRVQFITDQPNSHNTGFNIRYEAFEKGHCYEPYIQNGNFSTTDLTYGVGTVVQFTCDPGHSLEQGPPVIECINTRDPYWNDTEPLCKALCGGDLSGPSGVILSPNWPEWYGEGEDCSWRIHVGEDKRVLLDVQLLNLSDSDMLTILDGDEVTTRILGQFVGGTSPFKMSSSTPDLTITFHSDPAGLVFGKGEGFIINYMEVSRNDSCPDLPEIQNGWKTTSHAALVRGARITYQCDPGYDLVGSETLTCQVDLSWNTQPPFCEKIMYCTDPGHVEHSTRTLSDPKLLVGTTIQYSCIPGYILQGGATLTCYGREPGTPVWTSRLPHCMSEESVSCENPGLPDNGYQILSKRLYLPGESLTFMCYQDYELIGEMAIKCILGNPSFWSGPLPLCRAPQQIFSFQHIFKLAEAAADSSFDGGSMALAIFILVLLVSVLLGGAYIYVTRCRYYSNLRLPLMYPHPYSQITVETEFDNPLYETGGDTREYEVSI
;
A
#
# COMPACT_ATOMS: atom_id res chain seq x y z
N SER A 1 -11.57 -54.12 41.91
CA SER A 1 -10.25 -53.99 42.56
C SER A 1 -9.99 -52.50 42.78
N GLN A 2 -10.35 -52.00 43.98
CA GLN A 2 -9.93 -50.80 44.75
C GLN A 2 -9.53 -49.54 43.96
N ARG A 3 -10.12 -48.33 44.12
CA ARG A 3 -10.66 -47.61 45.31
C ARG A 3 -11.57 -46.45 44.80
N TYR A 4 -12.90 -46.46 44.98
CA TYR A 4 -13.73 -45.62 45.88
C TYR A 4 -13.24 -44.18 46.15
N GLY A 5 -14.01 -43.10 45.99
CA GLY A 5 -15.43 -42.92 45.61
C GLY A 5 -15.87 -41.44 45.61
N ASP A 6 -16.96 -41.18 44.86
CA ASP A 6 -18.21 -40.48 45.25
C ASP A 6 -18.15 -39.12 46.00
N LEU A 7 -19.04 -38.14 45.77
CA LEU A 7 -20.09 -37.86 44.78
C LEU A 7 -20.54 -36.41 45.09
N ASP A 8 -21.24 -35.81 44.13
CA ASP A 8 -21.90 -34.50 44.17
C ASP A 8 -22.67 -34.15 45.46
N ALA A 9 -22.76 -32.86 45.78
CA ALA A 9 -23.96 -32.06 45.50
C ALA A 9 -24.12 -30.78 46.36
N LEU A 10 -24.59 -29.73 45.67
CA LEU A 10 -25.62 -28.74 46.08
C LEU A 10 -25.28 -27.52 46.97
N GLN A 11 -25.57 -26.37 46.34
CA GLN A 11 -26.45 -25.27 46.80
C GLN A 11 -25.90 -24.02 47.52
N SER A 12 -26.04 -22.91 46.77
CA SER A 12 -26.52 -21.55 47.13
C SER A 12 -26.78 -21.17 48.60
N LYS A 13 -26.33 -19.97 48.98
CA LYS A 13 -27.11 -18.86 49.61
C LYS A 13 -26.12 -17.80 50.16
N HIS A 14 -26.10 -16.56 49.66
CA HIS A 14 -26.96 -15.40 49.99
C HIS A 14 -26.51 -14.57 51.23
N PHE A 15 -26.57 -13.24 51.05
CA PHE A 15 -26.71 -12.17 52.08
C PHE A 15 -25.45 -11.76 52.88
N LYS A 16 -25.15 -10.49 53.24
CA LYS A 16 -25.90 -9.20 53.22
C LYS A 16 -24.95 -7.99 53.39
N GLN A 17 -25.37 -6.83 52.88
CA GLN A 17 -24.82 -5.48 53.12
C GLN A 17 -24.70 -5.09 54.61
N GLY A 18 -23.82 -4.11 54.89
CA GLY A 18 -23.88 -3.28 56.11
C GLY A 18 -22.89 -2.11 56.10
N ASN A 19 -23.40 -0.91 55.77
CA ASN A 19 -22.78 0.41 55.90
C ASN A 19 -22.29 0.73 57.33
N THR A 20 -21.25 1.57 57.46
CA THR A 20 -21.24 2.76 58.34
C THR A 20 -20.07 3.72 58.07
N GLN A 21 -20.42 5.02 57.96
CA GLN A 21 -19.55 6.20 57.98
C GLN A 21 -18.86 6.40 59.35
N LEU A 22 -17.72 7.13 59.41
CA LEU A 22 -17.58 8.34 60.24
C LEU A 22 -16.20 9.03 60.13
N GLN A 23 -16.25 10.35 60.29
CA GLN A 23 -15.22 11.38 60.22
C GLN A 23 -14.38 11.56 61.51
N LEU A 24 -13.16 12.11 61.31
CA LEU A 24 -12.41 13.14 62.06
C LEU A 24 -12.06 13.03 63.57
N HIS A 25 -10.77 13.31 63.83
CA HIS A 25 -10.12 13.91 65.03
C HIS A 25 -10.09 13.15 66.37
N ASP A 26 -8.90 12.76 66.87
CA ASP A 26 -8.01 13.57 67.75
C ASP A 26 -6.76 12.80 68.27
N LEU A 27 -5.74 13.60 68.61
CA LEU A 27 -4.44 13.40 69.34
C LEU A 27 -4.42 12.29 70.43
N ASP A 28 -3.32 11.62 70.85
CA ASP A 28 -1.91 12.04 71.05
C ASP A 28 -1.01 10.83 71.48
N VAL A 29 0.32 11.05 71.60
CA VAL A 29 1.38 10.32 72.39
C VAL A 29 2.40 9.37 71.69
N PHE A 30 3.59 9.95 71.40
CA PHE A 30 5.04 9.54 71.43
C PHE A 30 5.53 8.12 71.87
N PRO A 31 6.85 7.77 71.75
CA PRO A 31 7.95 8.23 70.87
C PRO A 31 8.84 7.09 70.27
N HIS A 32 9.65 7.38 69.24
CA HIS A 32 10.96 6.73 69.03
C HIS A 32 11.93 7.66 68.28
N CYS A 33 13.14 7.83 68.83
CA CYS A 33 14.24 8.62 68.27
C CYS A 33 15.57 7.85 68.38
N CYS A 34 16.42 8.03 67.34
CA CYS A 34 17.89 8.01 67.33
C CYS A 34 18.62 6.64 67.50
N PHE A 35 19.77 6.30 66.90
CA PHE A 35 20.69 6.76 65.82
C PHE A 35 21.87 5.72 65.77
N PRO A 36 23.06 5.90 65.15
CA PRO A 36 23.69 4.90 64.25
C PRO A 36 25.09 4.33 64.66
N SER A 37 25.62 3.45 63.78
CA SER A 37 27.04 3.22 63.37
C SER A 37 28.20 3.07 64.38
N GLN A 38 29.00 1.99 64.26
CA GLN A 38 30.49 2.01 64.07
C GLN A 38 31.12 0.59 64.10
N ILE A 39 32.21 0.41 63.33
CA ILE A 39 33.10 -0.77 63.16
C ILE A 39 34.30 -0.64 64.13
N PRO A 40 34.94 -1.71 64.68
CA PRO A 40 36.21 -2.25 64.10
C PRO A 40 36.50 -3.79 64.27
N SER A 41 37.25 -4.30 63.29
CA SER A 41 38.20 -5.46 63.14
C SER A 41 38.64 -6.36 64.33
N VAL A 42 38.93 -7.66 64.05
CA VAL A 42 40.27 -8.35 64.11
C VAL A 42 40.15 -9.88 63.81
N ASP A 43 41.16 -10.40 63.10
CA ASP A 43 41.55 -11.80 62.79
C ASP A 43 41.26 -12.90 63.84
N ILE A 44 40.99 -14.12 63.35
CA ILE A 44 41.61 -15.42 63.71
C ILE A 44 40.71 -16.57 63.20
N LEU A 45 41.13 -17.29 62.15
CA LEU A 45 41.11 -18.77 62.03
C LEU A 45 41.51 -19.25 60.63
N ARG A 46 42.82 -19.20 60.35
CA ARG A 46 43.49 -20.17 59.47
C ARG A 46 43.81 -21.41 60.31
N ARG A 47 43.17 -22.56 60.05
CA ARG A 47 43.74 -23.93 60.09
C ARG A 47 42.64 -24.98 60.00
N ARG A 48 42.39 -25.46 58.79
CA ARG A 48 42.40 -26.90 58.48
C ARG A 48 42.62 -27.05 56.97
N LEU A 49 43.86 -27.43 56.64
CA LEU A 49 44.21 -28.13 55.40
C LEU A 49 43.19 -29.27 55.22
N GLY A 50 42.66 -29.57 54.04
CA GLY A 50 43.25 -29.47 52.72
C GLY A 50 43.00 -30.83 52.09
N PHE A 51 42.10 -30.92 51.11
CA PHE A 51 42.01 -32.00 50.14
C PHE A 51 41.17 -31.48 48.97
N LEU A 52 41.67 -31.76 47.75
CA LEU A 52 41.13 -31.43 46.44
C LEU A 52 41.54 -30.05 45.87
N MET A 53 42.81 -29.96 45.49
CA MET A 53 43.18 -29.29 44.24
C MET A 53 42.48 -30.03 43.08
N SER A 54 41.42 -29.42 42.55
CA SER A 54 40.98 -29.54 41.15
C SER A 54 39.70 -28.73 40.98
N SER A 55 39.82 -27.41 40.98
CA SER A 55 38.86 -26.56 40.28
C SER A 55 39.63 -25.39 39.69
N VAL A 56 39.66 -25.38 38.37
CA VAL A 56 40.07 -24.22 37.56
C VAL A 56 39.24 -23.05 38.07
N TRP A 57 39.90 -22.02 38.62
CA TRP A 57 39.27 -20.73 38.86
C TRP A 57 38.95 -20.15 37.47
N HIS A 58 37.74 -20.39 36.97
CA HIS A 58 37.17 -19.54 35.93
C HIS A 58 36.89 -18.21 36.59
N PHE A 59 37.74 -17.21 36.34
CA PHE A 59 37.36 -15.83 36.57
C PHE A 59 36.06 -15.58 35.80
N PRO A 60 35.03 -14.92 36.38
CA PRO A 60 33.89 -14.50 35.59
C PRO A 60 34.40 -13.62 34.45
N PRO A 61 33.90 -13.79 33.21
CA PRO A 61 34.32 -12.97 32.07
C PRO A 61 34.19 -11.49 32.43
N ALA A 62 35.24 -10.71 32.16
CA ALA A 62 35.25 -9.28 32.44
C ALA A 62 34.22 -8.58 31.53
N VAL A 63 33.27 -7.85 32.10
CA VAL A 63 32.30 -7.06 31.33
C VAL A 63 32.88 -5.68 31.07
N THR A 64 33.02 -5.33 29.79
CA THR A 64 33.45 -3.98 29.40
C THR A 64 32.20 -3.15 29.12
N ASN A 65 31.92 -2.17 29.98
CA ASN A 65 30.77 -1.29 29.83
C ASN A 65 31.18 -0.02 29.08
N CYS A 66 30.47 0.32 28.01
CA CYS A 66 30.62 1.60 27.31
C CYS A 66 29.34 2.44 27.46
N ARG A 67 29.50 3.75 27.65
CA ARG A 67 28.38 4.69 27.71
C ARG A 67 28.74 5.93 26.90
N VAL A 68 27.93 6.21 25.88
CA VAL A 68 28.14 7.33 24.96
C VAL A 68 26.87 8.16 24.95
N ASN A 69 27.04 9.48 25.05
CA ASN A 69 25.91 10.41 25.08
C ASN A 69 26.04 11.39 23.91
N PHE A 70 24.93 11.59 23.20
CA PHE A 70 24.80 12.50 22.07
C PHE A 70 23.78 13.59 22.38
N THR A 71 24.08 14.81 21.95
CA THR A 71 23.22 15.99 22.14
C THR A 71 22.92 16.73 20.84
N ASP A 72 23.54 16.32 19.74
CA ASP A 72 23.37 16.95 18.44
C ASP A 72 21.97 16.67 17.86
N PRO A 73 21.44 17.56 17.00
CA PRO A 73 20.12 17.37 16.40
C PRO A 73 20.07 16.23 15.37
N GLU A 74 21.22 15.83 14.83
CA GLU A 74 21.35 14.75 13.87
C GLU A 74 22.72 14.09 14.03
N GLY A 75 22.80 12.78 13.82
CA GLY A 75 24.07 12.06 13.83
C GLY A 75 23.93 10.58 13.56
N TYR A 76 25.05 9.86 13.66
CA TYR A 76 25.12 8.42 13.47
C TYR A 76 25.63 7.74 14.72
N ILE A 77 25.06 6.58 15.04
CA ILE A 77 25.53 5.66 16.07
C ILE A 77 26.06 4.44 15.33
N ASP A 78 27.38 4.27 15.36
CA ASP A 78 28.07 3.15 14.72
C ASP A 78 28.80 2.31 15.77
N SER A 79 28.74 1.00 15.57
CA SER A 79 29.51 -0.01 16.31
C SER A 79 31.02 -0.04 15.96
N SER A 80 31.45 0.59 14.86
CA SER A 80 32.82 0.48 14.34
C SER A 80 33.87 1.31 15.08
N ASP A 81 33.45 2.21 15.97
CA ASP A 81 34.32 3.18 16.65
C ASP A 81 34.88 2.70 18.01
N ASP A 82 34.58 1.46 18.42
CA ASP A 82 35.01 0.91 19.71
C ASP A 82 36.47 0.36 19.69
N PRO A 83 37.28 0.61 20.74
CA PRO A 83 38.66 0.14 20.83
C PRO A 83 38.77 -1.39 20.98
N PRO A 84 39.91 -2.02 20.61
CA PRO A 84 40.07 -3.47 20.66
C PRO A 84 39.90 -4.03 22.08
N LEU A 85 38.96 -4.96 22.23
CA LEU A 85 38.65 -5.65 23.49
C LEU A 85 39.73 -6.69 23.86
N PRO A 86 40.09 -6.84 25.14
CA PRO A 86 40.96 -7.92 25.60
C PRO A 86 40.25 -9.29 25.51
N GLU A 87 41.03 -10.36 25.25
CA GLU A 87 40.52 -11.73 25.07
C GLU A 87 39.66 -12.21 26.25
N GLY A 88 38.41 -12.61 25.98
CA GLY A 88 37.46 -13.18 26.96
C GLY A 88 36.49 -12.19 27.61
N ALA A 89 36.44 -10.94 27.14
CA ALA A 89 35.47 -9.93 27.60
C ALA A 89 34.32 -9.75 26.58
N PHE A 90 33.08 -9.62 27.07
CA PHE A 90 31.94 -9.19 26.24
C PHE A 90 31.59 -7.73 26.52
N LEU A 91 31.14 -7.02 25.48
CA LEU A 91 30.89 -5.59 25.45
C LEU A 91 29.42 -5.32 25.79
N GLN A 92 29.18 -4.35 26.66
CA GLN A 92 27.84 -3.85 26.95
C GLN A 92 27.83 -2.33 26.81
N CYS A 93 27.15 -1.85 25.78
CA CYS A 93 27.15 -0.45 25.38
C CYS A 93 25.77 0.18 25.52
N THR A 94 25.72 1.37 26.10
CA THR A 94 24.51 2.20 26.16
C THR A 94 24.79 3.54 25.51
N TYR A 95 24.18 3.75 24.35
CA TYR A 95 24.19 5.02 23.65
C TYR A 95 22.94 5.79 24.07
N THR A 96 23.07 7.03 24.52
CA THR A 96 21.92 7.88 24.87
C THR A 96 21.93 9.12 24.00
N VAL A 97 20.79 9.44 23.41
CA VAL A 97 20.58 10.65 22.63
C VAL A 97 19.58 11.50 23.40
N THR A 98 20.01 12.69 23.82
CA THR A 98 19.18 13.64 24.58
C THR A 98 19.12 14.96 23.83
N VAL A 99 17.92 15.37 23.44
CA VAL A 99 17.68 16.58 22.67
C VAL A 99 16.88 17.59 23.49
N TYR A 100 16.70 18.80 22.97
CA TYR A 100 15.99 19.88 23.66
C TYR A 100 14.49 19.59 23.78
N THR A 101 13.84 20.18 24.80
CA THR A 101 12.42 19.93 25.10
C THR A 101 11.51 20.36 23.94
N GLY A 102 10.43 19.62 23.75
CA GLY A 102 9.52 19.80 22.60
C GLY A 102 9.97 19.06 21.33
N TYR A 103 11.12 18.40 21.37
CA TYR A 103 11.64 17.56 20.28
C TYR A 103 11.99 16.18 20.82
N GLY A 104 11.78 15.17 19.98
CA GLY A 104 12.10 13.78 20.21
C GLY A 104 13.18 13.34 19.22
N VAL A 105 13.64 12.11 19.38
CA VAL A 105 14.65 11.49 18.52
C VAL A 105 13.97 10.45 17.65
N GLU A 106 14.08 10.64 16.35
CA GLU A 106 13.73 9.67 15.34
C GLU A 106 15.01 8.94 14.92
N LEU A 107 14.97 7.61 14.93
CA LEU A 107 16.10 6.76 14.61
C LEU A 107 15.75 5.86 13.43
N GLN A 108 16.50 5.99 12.35
CA GLN A 108 16.43 5.17 11.15
C GLN A 108 17.53 4.11 11.16
N VAL A 109 17.12 2.85 10.98
CA VAL A 109 18.03 1.71 10.87
C VAL A 109 18.67 1.70 9.49
N LYS A 110 20.00 1.90 9.39
CA LYS A 110 20.74 1.83 8.12
C LYS A 110 21.28 0.44 7.86
N SER A 111 21.93 -0.17 8.84
CA SER A 111 22.40 -1.55 8.74
C SER A 111 22.47 -2.18 10.13
N VAL A 112 22.09 -3.46 10.22
CA VAL A 112 22.20 -4.26 11.46
C VAL A 112 22.58 -5.68 11.05
N ASN A 113 23.72 -6.14 11.53
CA ASN A 113 24.24 -7.49 11.31
C ASN A 113 24.73 -8.05 12.65
N LEU A 114 23.86 -8.81 13.30
CA LEU A 114 24.07 -9.38 14.64
C LEU A 114 24.23 -10.91 14.54
N SER A 115 25.13 -11.44 15.35
CA SER A 115 25.39 -12.87 15.50
C SER A 115 24.54 -13.51 16.61
N GLU A 116 24.46 -14.84 16.62
CA GLU A 116 23.65 -15.59 17.58
C GLU A 116 24.15 -15.37 19.03
N GLY A 117 23.29 -14.82 19.89
CA GLY A 117 23.63 -14.46 21.28
C GLY A 117 23.87 -12.96 21.53
N GLU A 118 23.85 -12.11 20.50
CA GLU A 118 23.93 -10.66 20.64
C GLU A 118 22.57 -10.01 20.89
N GLN A 119 22.56 -8.91 21.64
CA GLN A 119 21.35 -8.19 21.98
C GLN A 119 21.43 -6.72 21.55
N LEU A 120 20.45 -6.25 20.79
CA LEU A 120 20.28 -4.84 20.44
C LEU A 120 18.85 -4.44 20.78
N SER A 121 18.68 -3.39 21.58
CA SER A 121 17.35 -2.88 21.93
C SER A 121 17.35 -1.37 21.96
N ILE A 122 16.32 -0.78 21.36
CA ILE A 122 16.08 0.66 21.37
C ILE A 122 15.02 0.92 22.44
N ARG A 123 15.31 1.83 23.35
CA ARG A 123 14.50 2.13 24.54
C ARG A 123 14.25 3.62 24.66
N GLY A 124 12.99 4.01 24.84
CA GLY A 124 12.58 5.36 25.19
C GLY A 124 12.34 5.50 26.70
N MET A 125 12.09 6.72 27.17
CA MET A 125 11.57 6.96 28.52
C MET A 125 10.05 7.11 28.48
N ASP A 126 9.33 6.49 29.41
CA ASP A 126 7.88 6.67 29.58
C ASP A 126 7.53 7.91 30.42
N GLU A 127 6.23 8.15 30.66
CA GLU A 127 5.73 9.29 31.45
C GLU A 127 6.22 9.28 32.91
N GLY A 128 6.58 8.10 33.45
CA GLY A 128 7.10 7.90 34.80
C GLY A 128 8.62 7.90 34.90
N GLY A 129 9.33 8.11 33.78
CA GLY A 129 10.80 8.06 33.69
C GLY A 129 11.40 6.66 33.67
N ALA A 130 10.59 5.60 33.50
CA ALA A 130 11.07 4.24 33.30
C ALA A 130 11.45 3.99 31.84
N LEU A 131 12.36 3.04 31.61
CA LEU A 131 12.83 2.68 30.26
C LEU A 131 11.84 1.74 29.58
N LEU A 132 11.17 2.23 28.54
CA LEU A 132 10.27 1.48 27.67
C LEU A 132 11.05 0.93 26.46
N VAL A 133 10.98 -0.38 26.21
CA VAL A 133 11.58 -0.98 25.00
C VAL A 133 10.70 -0.68 23.79
N LEU A 134 11.21 0.14 22.86
CA LEU A 134 10.51 0.53 21.63
C LEU A 134 10.73 -0.50 20.50
N ALA A 135 11.93 -1.07 20.42
CA ALA A 135 12.25 -2.14 19.48
C ALA A 135 13.34 -3.06 20.04
N ASN A 136 13.29 -4.33 19.66
CA ASN A 136 14.30 -5.35 19.98
C ASN A 136 14.94 -5.83 18.66
N GLN A 137 16.11 -6.50 18.72
CA GLN A 137 16.84 -7.06 17.56
C GLN A 137 16.00 -7.82 16.50
N THR A 138 14.87 -8.45 16.85
CA THR A 138 13.97 -9.13 15.91
C THR A 138 13.11 -8.17 15.08
N LEU A 139 12.94 -6.94 15.56
CA LEU A 139 12.14 -5.87 14.98
C LEU A 139 13.04 -4.72 14.48
N LEU A 140 14.30 -4.98 14.13
CA LEU A 140 15.22 -3.99 13.58
C LEU A 140 15.62 -4.42 12.16
N VAL A 141 14.90 -3.89 11.17
CA VAL A 141 15.16 -4.13 9.74
C VAL A 141 15.68 -2.85 9.08
N GLU A 142 16.52 -2.98 8.05
CA GLU A 142 17.00 -1.84 7.26
C GLU A 142 15.83 -0.98 6.72
N GLY A 143 15.94 0.33 6.88
CA GLY A 143 14.92 1.31 6.49
C GLY A 143 13.86 1.59 7.55
N GLN A 144 13.78 0.81 8.63
CA GLN A 144 12.80 1.02 9.70
C GLN A 144 13.09 2.28 10.50
N VAL A 145 12.03 3.02 10.84
CA VAL A 145 12.09 4.28 11.59
C VAL A 145 11.41 4.11 12.96
N ILE A 146 12.10 4.52 14.02
CA ILE A 146 11.66 4.39 15.41
C ILE A 146 11.70 5.76 16.07
N ARG A 147 10.58 6.20 16.63
CA ARG A 147 10.45 7.52 17.27
C ARG A 147 10.41 7.39 18.78
N SER A 148 11.17 8.24 19.48
CA SER A 148 11.11 8.31 20.94
C SER A 148 9.84 9.01 21.41
N PRO A 149 9.19 8.53 22.48
CA PRO A 149 8.03 9.21 23.08
C PRO A 149 8.40 10.51 23.83
N THR A 150 9.68 10.65 24.21
CA THR A 150 10.22 11.79 24.95
C THR A 150 11.43 12.37 24.25
N ASN A 151 12.01 13.44 24.79
CA ASN A 151 13.25 14.05 24.28
C ASN A 151 14.52 13.19 24.47
N THR A 152 14.39 11.96 24.98
CA THR A 152 15.50 11.06 25.24
C THR A 152 15.27 9.68 24.63
N LEU A 153 16.28 9.18 23.92
CA LEU A 153 16.32 7.83 23.35
C LEU A 153 17.59 7.13 23.84
N SER A 154 17.51 5.83 24.10
CA SER A 154 18.66 5.01 24.47
C SER A 154 18.76 3.75 23.63
N VAL A 155 19.93 3.49 23.07
CA VAL A 155 20.24 2.27 22.33
C VAL A 155 21.14 1.42 23.21
N PHE A 156 20.68 0.21 23.53
CA PHE A 156 21.39 -0.75 24.35
C PHE A 156 21.88 -1.90 23.48
N TYR A 157 23.19 -2.08 23.42
CA TYR A 157 23.85 -3.16 22.70
C TYR A 157 24.64 -4.04 23.67
N ARG A 158 24.61 -5.36 23.44
CA ARG A 158 25.39 -6.35 24.18
C ARG A 158 25.95 -7.38 23.21
N SER A 159 27.26 -7.55 23.22
CA SER A 159 27.96 -8.51 22.37
C SER A 159 27.88 -9.94 22.91
N SER A 160 28.21 -10.92 22.06
CA SER A 160 28.18 -12.33 22.41
C SER A 160 29.33 -12.71 23.35
N PRO A 161 29.13 -13.63 24.33
CA PRO A 161 30.18 -14.14 25.20
C PRO A 161 31.30 -14.90 24.47
N GLU A 162 31.05 -15.34 23.23
CA GLU A 162 31.96 -16.20 22.44
C GLU A 162 32.90 -15.40 21.51
N GLY A 163 32.90 -14.06 21.59
CA GLY A 163 33.91 -13.22 20.93
C GLY A 163 33.54 -12.67 19.56
N GLY A 164 32.24 -12.55 19.23
CA GLY A 164 31.74 -11.80 18.07
C GLY A 164 31.31 -10.37 18.45
N VAL A 165 31.66 -9.40 17.61
CA VAL A 165 31.13 -8.02 17.66
C VAL A 165 30.27 -7.82 16.41
N GLY A 166 28.96 -7.81 16.60
CA GLY A 166 27.97 -7.45 15.60
C GLY A 166 28.14 -6.01 15.15
N THR A 167 27.81 -5.76 13.89
CA THR A 167 27.92 -4.42 13.30
C THR A 167 26.54 -3.80 13.15
N PHE A 168 26.40 -2.55 13.57
CA PHE A 168 25.17 -1.79 13.36
C PHE A 168 25.49 -0.32 13.11
N GLN A 169 24.68 0.28 12.23
CA GLN A 169 24.71 1.71 11.94
C GLN A 169 23.28 2.26 12.01
N LEU A 170 23.09 3.22 12.90
CA LEU A 170 21.80 3.86 13.15
C LEU A 170 21.93 5.35 12.92
N HIS A 171 21.08 5.92 12.08
CA HIS A 171 21.02 7.35 11.84
C HIS A 171 19.93 7.94 12.72
N TYR A 172 20.23 8.98 13.50
CA TYR A 172 19.22 9.66 14.31
C TYR A 172 19.08 11.11 13.86
N GLN A 173 17.85 11.60 13.92
CA GLN A 173 17.50 13.00 13.68
C GLN A 173 16.42 13.44 14.66
N ILE A 174 16.31 14.74 14.92
CA ILE A 174 15.24 15.29 15.74
C ILE A 174 13.92 15.35 14.99
N PHE A 175 12.83 15.14 15.71
CA PHE A 175 11.47 15.42 15.24
C PHE A 175 10.69 16.18 16.31
N ARG A 176 9.61 16.87 15.93
CA ARG A 176 8.82 17.65 16.89
C ARG A 176 7.87 16.75 17.69
N LEU A 177 7.94 16.81 19.02
CA LEU A 177 6.98 16.09 19.87
C LEU A 177 5.64 16.82 19.85
N SER A 178 4.57 16.06 20.07
CA SER A 178 3.20 16.56 20.09
C SER A 178 2.50 16.13 21.36
N CYS A 179 1.57 16.94 21.86
CA CYS A 179 0.63 16.52 22.90
C CYS A 179 -0.28 15.41 22.36
N ALA A 180 -0.76 14.53 23.25
CA ALA A 180 -1.76 13.54 22.89
C ALA A 180 -3.04 14.22 22.36
N LEU A 181 -3.71 13.58 21.39
CA LEU A 181 -4.97 14.09 20.85
C LEU A 181 -6.00 14.16 22.01
N PRO A 182 -6.55 15.35 22.32
CA PRO A 182 -7.47 15.50 23.43
C PRO A 182 -8.77 14.74 23.13
N ARG A 183 -9.36 14.13 24.16
CA ARG A 183 -10.61 13.38 24.01
C ARG A 183 -11.77 14.34 23.77
N ARG A 184 -12.66 13.98 22.84
CA ARG A 184 -13.93 14.69 22.65
C ARG A 184 -14.78 14.57 23.93
N PRO A 185 -15.23 15.68 24.53
CA PRO A 185 -16.11 15.62 25.69
C PRO A 185 -17.46 15.01 25.31
N HIS A 186 -18.05 14.22 26.21
CA HIS A 186 -19.39 13.69 26.00
C HIS A 186 -20.39 14.85 25.84
N PHE A 187 -21.17 14.84 24.75
CA PHE A 187 -22.09 15.94 24.38
C PHE A 187 -21.40 17.29 24.11
N GLY A 188 -20.19 17.26 23.57
CA GLY A 188 -19.49 18.42 23.08
C GLY A 188 -18.51 18.09 21.95
N GLU A 189 -17.84 19.12 21.48
CA GLU A 189 -16.89 19.10 20.37
C GLU A 189 -15.55 19.71 20.82
N VAL A 190 -14.47 19.30 20.15
CA VAL A 190 -13.13 19.84 20.34
C VAL A 190 -12.55 20.23 18.98
N SER A 191 -12.11 21.47 18.86
CA SER A 191 -11.38 21.98 17.70
C SER A 191 -9.92 22.15 18.08
N VAL A 192 -9.04 21.39 17.43
CA VAL A 192 -7.60 21.40 17.70
C VAL A 192 -6.90 22.22 16.62
N LYS A 193 -6.27 23.34 17.00
CA LYS A 193 -5.52 24.18 16.05
C LYS A 193 -4.14 23.63 15.75
N ASP A 194 -3.43 23.17 16.79
CA ASP A 194 -2.10 22.57 16.68
C ASP A 194 -1.84 21.69 17.91
N LEU A 195 -1.16 20.56 17.70
CA LEU A 195 -0.77 19.60 18.74
C LEU A 195 0.66 19.79 19.22
N HIS A 196 1.46 20.59 18.52
CA HIS A 196 2.82 20.87 18.93
C HIS A 196 2.88 21.85 20.10
N PRO A 197 4.02 21.96 20.82
CA PRO A 197 4.20 22.90 21.90
C PRO A 197 3.84 24.35 21.50
N GLY A 198 2.94 24.97 22.26
CA GLY A 198 2.34 26.27 21.96
C GLY A 198 0.99 26.21 21.22
N GLY A 199 0.59 25.04 20.71
CA GLY A 199 -0.69 24.80 20.09
C GLY A 199 -1.87 24.83 21.06
N THR A 200 -3.06 25.13 20.55
CA THR A 200 -4.28 25.31 21.35
C THR A 200 -5.40 24.37 20.91
N ALA A 201 -6.12 23.80 21.87
CA ALA A 201 -7.36 23.07 21.65
C ALA A 201 -8.52 23.83 22.28
N HIS A 202 -9.60 24.07 21.54
CA HIS A 202 -10.79 24.77 21.99
C HIS A 202 -11.96 23.78 22.14
N PHE A 203 -12.65 23.84 23.28
CA PHE A 203 -13.72 22.92 23.64
C PHE A 203 -15.05 23.65 23.71
N GLN A 204 -16.05 23.10 23.05
CA GLN A 204 -17.40 23.64 22.99
C GLN A 204 -18.42 22.56 23.35
N CYS A 205 -19.44 22.90 24.14
CA CYS A 205 -20.52 21.96 24.45
C CYS A 205 -21.68 22.10 23.46
N HIS A 206 -22.39 21.00 23.21
CA HIS A 206 -23.63 21.03 22.45
C HIS A 206 -24.69 21.88 23.17
N MET A 207 -25.65 22.40 22.42
CA MET A 207 -26.72 23.24 22.94
C MET A 207 -27.45 22.58 24.12
N GLY A 208 -27.57 23.30 25.23
CA GLY A 208 -28.18 22.81 26.49
C GLY A 208 -27.17 22.26 27.51
N TYR A 209 -25.93 21.98 27.12
CA TYR A 209 -24.85 21.60 28.03
C TYR A 209 -23.94 22.80 28.34
N HIS A 210 -23.43 22.86 29.56
CA HIS A 210 -22.49 23.87 30.01
C HIS A 210 -21.09 23.25 30.20
N LEU A 211 -20.06 23.97 29.79
CA LEU A 211 -18.68 23.51 29.93
C LEU A 211 -18.23 23.64 31.40
N GLN A 212 -17.67 22.56 31.95
CA GLN A 212 -17.03 22.52 33.26
C GLN A 212 -15.53 22.27 33.07
N GLY A 213 -14.74 23.32 33.24
CA GLY A 213 -13.30 23.35 32.99
C GLY A 213 -12.93 24.53 32.11
N ASP A 214 -11.68 24.57 31.65
CA ASP A 214 -11.21 25.62 30.77
C ASP A 214 -11.63 25.33 29.32
N ALA A 215 -12.19 26.35 28.65
CA ALA A 215 -12.63 26.25 27.26
C ALA A 215 -11.47 26.17 26.26
N THR A 216 -10.25 26.52 26.66
CA THR A 216 -9.08 26.47 25.78
C THR A 216 -7.91 25.89 26.56
N LEU A 217 -7.32 24.81 26.03
CA LEU A 217 -6.12 24.18 26.57
C LEU A 217 -4.92 24.48 25.67
N THR A 218 -3.76 24.69 26.27
CA THR A 218 -2.51 24.97 25.53
C THR A 218 -1.50 23.84 25.74
N CYS A 219 -0.88 23.35 24.67
CA CYS A 219 0.14 22.31 24.75
C CYS A 219 1.45 22.89 25.31
N LEU A 220 1.88 22.40 26.47
CA LEU A 220 3.07 22.90 27.17
C LEU A 220 4.35 22.26 26.64
N ASN A 221 5.42 23.07 26.53
CA ASN A 221 6.74 22.57 26.14
C ASN A 221 7.39 21.83 27.31
N ALA A 222 7.63 20.54 27.15
CA ALA A 222 8.28 19.67 28.13
C ALA A 222 9.02 18.51 27.44
N SER A 223 9.73 17.69 28.21
CA SER A 223 10.36 16.45 27.71
C SER A 223 9.34 15.45 27.16
N LEU A 224 8.13 15.48 27.71
CA LEU A 224 6.90 14.90 27.19
C LEU A 224 5.85 16.02 27.16
N PRO A 225 5.41 16.52 25.99
CA PRO A 225 4.40 17.58 25.93
C PRO A 225 3.07 17.15 26.55
N VAL A 226 2.52 17.99 27.44
CA VAL A 226 1.24 17.76 28.13
C VAL A 226 0.37 19.01 28.03
N TRP A 227 -0.95 18.82 28.02
CA TRP A 227 -1.91 19.91 28.06
C TRP A 227 -1.86 20.71 29.37
N SER A 228 -2.13 22.01 29.29
CA SER A 228 -2.06 22.94 30.43
C SER A 228 -2.94 22.57 31.62
N GLN A 229 -4.08 21.92 31.36
CA GLN A 229 -5.05 21.46 32.36
C GLN A 229 -5.67 20.13 31.91
N HIS A 230 -6.44 19.53 32.81
CA HIS A 230 -7.27 18.36 32.48
C HIS A 230 -8.40 18.72 31.51
N GLU A 231 -8.82 17.73 30.73
CA GLU A 231 -9.87 17.87 29.71
C GLU A 231 -11.21 18.31 30.36
N PRO A 232 -11.89 19.34 29.80
CA PRO A 232 -13.15 19.82 30.36
C PRO A 232 -14.30 18.84 30.09
N SER A 233 -15.36 18.92 30.90
CA SER A 233 -16.56 18.08 30.75
C SER A 233 -17.82 18.90 30.50
N CYS A 234 -18.69 18.45 29.61
CA CYS A 234 -19.98 19.10 29.35
C CYS A 234 -21.06 18.53 30.27
N ARG A 235 -21.77 19.39 31.01
CA ARG A 235 -22.82 18.97 31.96
C ARG A 235 -24.10 19.79 31.80
N ALA A 236 -25.25 19.14 31.93
CA ALA A 236 -26.55 19.78 31.97
C ALA A 236 -26.85 20.28 33.38
N LEU A 237 -27.16 21.56 33.52
CA LEU A 237 -27.42 22.21 34.82
C LEU A 237 -28.87 22.02 35.27
N CYS A 238 -29.07 21.86 36.58
CA CYS A 238 -30.39 21.81 37.19
C CYS A 238 -30.95 23.24 37.34
N GLY A 239 -31.94 23.58 36.52
CA GLY A 239 -32.64 24.85 36.54
C GLY A 239 -31.89 26.02 35.90
N GLY A 240 -32.60 27.13 35.71
CA GLY A 240 -32.05 28.34 35.09
C GLY A 240 -33.11 29.30 34.55
N VAL A 241 -32.67 30.50 34.16
CA VAL A 241 -33.51 31.51 33.50
C VAL A 241 -32.89 31.87 32.17
N VAL A 242 -33.61 31.64 31.07
CA VAL A 242 -33.21 32.04 29.72
C VAL A 242 -34.10 33.19 29.27
N LYS A 243 -33.51 34.38 29.16
CA LYS A 243 -34.16 35.56 28.61
C LYS A 243 -33.87 35.68 27.13
N ASN A 244 -34.84 36.19 26.37
CA ASN A 244 -34.74 36.31 24.92
C ASN A 244 -34.46 34.94 24.26
N ALA A 245 -35.18 33.92 24.75
CA ALA A 245 -35.07 32.53 24.34
C ALA A 245 -35.56 32.40 22.89
N THR A 246 -34.64 32.39 21.92
CA THR A 246 -34.94 32.24 20.49
C THR A 246 -34.89 30.78 20.06
N VAL A 247 -33.77 30.09 20.31
CA VAL A 247 -33.62 28.64 20.08
C VAL A 247 -32.72 28.07 21.18
N GLY A 248 -33.02 26.88 21.67
CA GLY A 248 -32.14 26.16 22.59
C GLY A 248 -32.71 24.85 23.08
N ARG A 249 -32.07 24.26 24.10
CA ARG A 249 -32.48 22.98 24.69
C ARG A 249 -32.54 23.04 26.21
N VAL A 250 -33.49 22.31 26.79
CA VAL A 250 -33.61 22.02 28.21
C VAL A 250 -33.46 20.51 28.37
N LEU A 251 -32.47 20.11 29.16
CA LEU A 251 -32.04 18.72 29.28
C LEU A 251 -32.22 18.22 30.72
N SER A 252 -32.36 16.91 30.88
CA SER A 252 -32.27 16.28 32.19
C SER A 252 -30.92 16.61 32.87
N PRO A 253 -30.90 17.02 34.15
CA PRO A 253 -29.68 17.42 34.84
C PRO A 253 -28.64 16.29 34.92
N SER A 254 -27.35 16.63 34.76
CA SER A 254 -26.27 15.66 34.94
C SER A 254 -26.04 15.33 36.44
N PRO A 255 -25.57 14.11 36.77
CA PRO A 255 -25.28 13.73 38.15
C PRO A 255 -24.27 14.69 38.82
N HIS A 256 -24.58 15.18 40.02
CA HIS A 256 -23.67 16.01 40.79
C HIS A 256 -22.62 15.13 41.47
N SER A 257 -21.37 15.21 41.02
CA SER A 257 -20.23 14.55 41.68
C SER A 257 -19.59 15.51 42.69
N GLY A 258 -20.02 15.48 43.95
CA GLY A 258 -19.40 16.28 45.01
C GLY A 258 -19.84 15.89 46.43
N PRO A 259 -18.96 16.02 47.46
CA PRO A 259 -19.25 15.58 48.84
C PRO A 259 -20.28 16.44 49.60
N ASN A 260 -20.74 17.56 49.02
CA ASN A 260 -21.72 18.49 49.61
C ASN A 260 -22.91 18.78 48.66
N SER A 261 -23.31 17.85 47.80
CA SER A 261 -24.53 18.03 47.00
C SER A 261 -25.75 17.74 47.86
N THR A 262 -26.41 18.80 48.34
CA THR A 262 -27.84 18.70 48.64
C THR A 262 -28.53 18.42 47.31
N LEU A 263 -29.15 17.24 47.18
CA LEU A 263 -29.83 16.86 45.95
C LEU A 263 -31.07 17.73 45.79
N ASP A 264 -31.01 18.72 44.89
CA ASP A 264 -32.20 19.42 44.43
C ASP A 264 -33.09 18.43 43.68
N ARG A 265 -34.07 17.87 44.41
CA ARG A 265 -35.08 16.92 43.91
C ARG A 265 -36.06 17.54 42.91
N SER A 266 -36.00 18.85 42.73
CA SER A 266 -36.82 19.57 41.75
C SER A 266 -35.99 20.64 41.04
N CYS A 267 -35.87 20.47 39.72
CA CYS A 267 -35.23 21.43 38.83
C CYS A 267 -36.32 22.24 38.11
N SER A 268 -36.09 23.54 37.96
CA SER A 268 -37.03 24.46 37.31
C SER A 268 -36.29 25.39 36.36
N TRP A 269 -36.68 25.36 35.08
CA TRP A 269 -36.19 26.26 34.04
C TRP A 269 -37.29 27.23 33.64
N SER A 270 -36.92 28.48 33.41
CA SER A 270 -37.82 29.53 32.92
C SER A 270 -37.29 30.07 31.60
N LEU A 271 -38.13 30.04 30.59
CA LEU A 271 -37.84 30.46 29.22
C LEU A 271 -38.72 31.66 28.91
N GLU A 272 -38.12 32.78 28.50
CA GLU A 272 -38.82 34.01 28.09
C GLU A 272 -38.43 34.35 26.64
N ALA A 273 -39.34 34.18 25.70
CA ALA A 273 -39.19 34.54 24.30
C ALA A 273 -39.15 36.06 24.09
N PRO A 274 -38.61 36.52 22.94
CA PRO A 274 -38.71 37.91 22.51
C PRO A 274 -40.16 38.42 22.47
N ASN A 275 -40.35 39.73 22.64
CA ASN A 275 -41.69 40.35 22.70
C ASN A 275 -42.54 40.01 21.46
N GLY A 276 -43.72 39.45 21.69
CA GLY A 276 -44.69 39.12 20.64
C GLY A 276 -44.53 37.73 20.02
N GLN A 277 -43.53 36.95 20.45
CA GLN A 277 -43.31 35.58 20.00
C GLN A 277 -43.87 34.57 21.01
N ARG A 278 -44.14 33.35 20.52
CA ARG A 278 -44.51 32.18 21.34
C ARG A 278 -43.38 31.16 21.28
N LEU A 279 -43.33 30.27 22.26
CA LEU A 279 -42.39 29.16 22.30
C LEU A 279 -43.08 27.88 21.85
N HIS A 280 -42.48 27.22 20.88
CA HIS A 280 -42.78 25.85 20.55
C HIS A 280 -41.73 24.95 21.22
N LEU A 281 -42.18 23.97 22.00
CA LEU A 281 -41.32 23.04 22.73
C LEU A 281 -41.48 21.65 22.13
N HIS A 282 -40.44 21.18 21.46
CA HIS A 282 -40.33 19.85 20.87
C HIS A 282 -39.77 18.87 21.90
N LEU A 283 -40.51 17.82 22.22
CA LEU A 283 -40.08 16.79 23.17
C LEU A 283 -39.33 15.68 22.42
N GLU A 284 -38.05 15.92 22.11
CA GLU A 284 -37.21 15.02 21.31
C GLU A 284 -36.93 13.67 22.01
N ARG A 285 -36.80 13.67 23.35
CA ARG A 285 -36.62 12.42 24.14
C ARG A 285 -37.38 12.54 25.44
N MET A 286 -38.14 11.52 25.79
CA MET A 286 -38.95 11.47 27.01
C MET A 286 -38.99 10.04 27.58
N VAL A 287 -37.99 9.71 28.40
CA VAL A 287 -37.93 8.44 29.13
C VAL A 287 -37.87 8.79 30.62
N LEU A 288 -39.01 8.83 31.27
CA LEU A 288 -39.11 9.19 32.68
C LEU A 288 -39.15 7.91 33.53
N GLY A 289 -38.47 7.92 34.68
CA GLY A 289 -38.62 6.86 35.68
C GLY A 289 -40.04 6.80 36.22
N PRO A 290 -40.43 5.69 36.89
CA PRO A 290 -41.80 5.50 37.41
C PRO A 290 -42.20 6.55 38.46
N THR A 291 -41.23 7.22 39.06
CA THR A 291 -41.38 8.24 40.10
C THR A 291 -41.04 9.65 39.61
N ASP A 292 -40.55 9.78 38.38
CA ASP A 292 -40.17 11.05 37.78
C ASP A 292 -41.39 11.79 37.23
N ARG A 293 -41.44 13.10 37.43
CA ARG A 293 -42.51 13.95 36.93
C ARG A 293 -41.98 15.18 36.20
N LEU A 294 -42.45 15.39 34.98
CA LEU A 294 -42.17 16.58 34.18
C LEU A 294 -43.46 17.36 33.95
N VAL A 295 -43.42 18.67 34.21
CA VAL A 295 -44.55 19.58 34.02
C VAL A 295 -44.11 20.80 33.22
N LEU A 296 -44.87 21.11 32.17
CA LEU A 296 -44.68 22.27 31.30
C LEU A 296 -45.83 23.27 31.53
N TRP A 297 -45.49 24.52 31.83
CA TRP A 297 -46.45 25.59 32.10
C TRP A 297 -46.32 26.71 31.05
N SER A 298 -47.45 27.16 30.51
CA SER A 298 -47.54 28.33 29.63
C SER A 298 -47.55 29.63 30.44
N GLY A 299 -46.44 29.92 31.10
CA GLY A 299 -46.21 31.14 31.87
C GLY A 299 -45.32 30.92 33.09
N LEU A 300 -44.94 32.01 33.74
CA LEU A 300 -44.13 31.97 34.96
C LEU A 300 -44.98 32.11 36.24
N ASP A 301 -46.27 32.40 36.12
CA ASP A 301 -47.15 32.59 37.27
C ASP A 301 -47.72 31.24 37.76
N ALA A 302 -48.06 31.17 39.04
CA ALA A 302 -48.60 29.96 39.68
C ALA A 302 -49.99 29.53 39.15
N GLY A 303 -50.69 30.40 38.39
CA GLY A 303 -51.97 30.13 37.75
C GLY A 303 -51.89 29.92 36.23
N SER A 304 -50.68 29.73 35.69
CA SER A 304 -50.46 29.49 34.26
C SER A 304 -51.08 28.16 33.79
N VAL A 305 -51.44 28.09 32.50
CA VAL A 305 -52.02 26.89 31.90
C VAL A 305 -50.96 25.78 31.85
N VAL A 306 -51.33 24.56 32.24
CA VAL A 306 -50.46 23.38 32.12
C VAL A 306 -50.53 22.89 30.67
N LEU A 307 -49.41 22.98 29.97
CA LEU A 307 -49.26 22.47 28.59
C LEU A 307 -49.09 20.96 28.58
N PHE A 308 -48.32 20.43 29.52
CA PHE A 308 -48.07 18.99 29.65
C PHE A 308 -47.76 18.61 31.10
N ASP A 309 -48.22 17.45 31.54
CA ASP A 309 -47.97 16.88 32.87
C ASP A 309 -47.89 15.37 32.78
N SER A 310 -46.68 14.81 32.93
CA SER A 310 -46.46 13.37 32.83
C SER A 310 -47.21 12.58 33.93
N GLY A 311 -47.51 13.22 35.07
CA GLY A 311 -48.22 12.58 36.18
C GLY A 311 -49.70 12.29 35.91
N ARG A 312 -50.27 12.84 34.83
CA ARG A 312 -51.68 12.62 34.45
C ARG A 312 -51.90 11.42 33.53
N GLY A 313 -50.83 10.72 33.14
CA GLY A 313 -50.91 9.51 32.32
C GLY A 313 -51.39 9.75 30.88
N GLY A 314 -51.20 10.96 30.35
CA GLY A 314 -51.51 11.28 28.95
C GLY A 314 -50.41 10.81 27.98
N PRO A 315 -50.73 10.60 26.68
CA PRO A 315 -49.71 10.34 25.66
C PRO A 315 -48.73 11.51 25.58
N ILE A 316 -47.45 11.21 25.32
CA ILE A 316 -46.42 12.23 25.12
C ILE A 316 -46.77 12.98 23.81
N PRO A 317 -46.88 14.31 23.82
CA PRO A 317 -47.16 15.08 22.61
C PRO A 317 -45.90 15.10 21.75
N PHE A 318 -45.81 14.16 20.80
CA PHE A 318 -44.69 14.08 19.84
C PHE A 318 -44.61 15.31 18.94
N GLU A 319 -45.75 15.94 18.66
CA GLU A 319 -45.89 17.23 17.94
C GLU A 319 -45.29 18.42 18.71
N GLY A 320 -44.87 18.22 19.96
CA GLY A 320 -44.45 19.30 20.85
C GLY A 320 -45.62 20.01 21.52
N VAL A 321 -45.32 21.06 22.28
CA VAL A 321 -46.31 21.93 22.93
C VAL A 321 -46.05 23.39 22.63
N ILE A 322 -47.11 24.12 22.31
CA ILE A 322 -47.04 25.55 21.99
C ILE A 322 -47.51 26.36 23.19
N SER A 323 -46.76 27.39 23.56
CA SER A 323 -47.13 28.32 24.62
C SER A 323 -48.21 29.31 24.18
N GLU A 324 -49.14 29.65 25.07
CA GLU A 324 -50.16 30.67 24.81
C GLU A 324 -49.56 32.08 24.78
N GLY A 325 -48.51 32.30 25.58
CA GLY A 325 -47.77 33.56 25.75
C GLY A 325 -46.27 33.42 25.52
N PRO A 326 -45.48 34.47 25.82
CA PRO A 326 -44.04 34.50 25.52
C PRO A 326 -43.18 33.76 26.55
N ALA A 327 -43.76 33.17 27.60
CA ALA A 327 -42.99 32.57 28.67
C ALA A 327 -43.44 31.14 28.96
N VAL A 328 -42.47 30.26 29.24
CA VAL A 328 -42.71 28.86 29.61
C VAL A 328 -41.86 28.49 30.82
N ARG A 329 -42.45 27.73 31.74
CA ARG A 329 -41.72 27.11 32.85
C ARG A 329 -41.70 25.60 32.67
N VAL A 330 -40.50 25.03 32.70
CA VAL A 330 -40.25 23.59 32.69
C VAL A 330 -39.89 23.17 34.11
N GLN A 331 -40.63 22.25 34.70
CA GLN A 331 -40.35 21.72 36.04
C GLN A 331 -40.16 20.21 35.98
N PHE A 332 -39.00 19.76 36.44
CA PHE A 332 -38.67 18.34 36.57
C PHE A 332 -38.53 17.98 38.06
N ILE A 333 -39.15 16.90 38.47
CA ILE A 333 -39.12 16.39 39.85
C ILE A 333 -38.67 14.94 39.78
N THR A 334 -37.60 14.61 40.52
CA THR A 334 -37.01 13.27 40.56
C THR A 334 -36.62 12.89 41.98
N ASP A 335 -36.77 11.60 42.31
CA ASP A 335 -36.40 11.02 43.60
C ASP A 335 -35.11 10.17 43.54
N GLN A 336 -34.63 9.83 42.33
CA GLN A 336 -33.43 9.03 42.11
C GLN A 336 -32.41 9.78 41.25
N PRO A 337 -31.16 9.98 41.73
CA PRO A 337 -30.16 10.69 40.95
C PRO A 337 -29.60 9.91 39.76
N ASN A 338 -30.07 8.70 39.46
CA ASN A 338 -29.52 7.86 38.40
C ASN A 338 -30.53 6.80 37.93
N SER A 339 -30.97 6.92 36.69
CA SER A 339 -30.97 5.74 35.82
C SER A 339 -30.27 6.16 34.53
N HIS A 340 -29.28 5.39 34.08
CA HIS A 340 -28.52 5.68 32.86
C HIS A 340 -29.40 5.73 31.59
N ASN A 341 -30.68 5.37 31.70
CA ASN A 341 -31.65 5.33 30.61
C ASN A 341 -32.84 6.30 30.77
N THR A 342 -32.97 7.02 31.89
CA THR A 342 -34.05 7.99 32.09
C THR A 342 -33.53 9.42 31.94
N GLY A 343 -34.29 10.22 31.19
CA GLY A 343 -33.95 11.59 30.88
C GLY A 343 -34.98 12.20 29.93
N PHE A 344 -34.91 13.52 29.80
CA PHE A 344 -35.69 14.24 28.83
C PHE A 344 -34.81 15.23 28.06
N ASN A 345 -35.19 15.47 26.81
CA ASN A 345 -34.59 16.47 25.95
C ASN A 345 -35.72 17.27 25.31
N ILE A 346 -35.82 18.55 25.68
CA ILE A 346 -36.81 19.47 25.16
C ILE A 346 -36.08 20.55 24.37
N ARG A 347 -36.28 20.60 23.06
CA ARG A 347 -35.84 21.72 22.23
C ARG A 347 -36.92 22.79 22.23
N TYR A 348 -36.55 24.05 22.38
CA TYR A 348 -37.47 25.17 22.26
C TYR A 348 -37.06 26.08 21.11
N GLU A 349 -38.06 26.64 20.44
CA GLU A 349 -37.91 27.65 19.41
C GLU A 349 -38.96 28.76 19.60
N ALA A 350 -38.57 29.99 19.33
CA ALA A 350 -39.47 31.13 19.33
C ALA A 350 -39.90 31.47 17.91
N PHE A 351 -41.20 31.60 17.72
CA PHE A 351 -41.80 31.92 16.43
C PHE A 351 -42.79 33.08 16.55
N GLU A 352 -42.97 33.84 15.47
CA GLU A 352 -43.84 35.03 15.47
C GLU A 352 -45.30 34.65 15.25
N LYS A 353 -46.19 35.57 15.61
CA LYS A 353 -47.63 35.38 15.47
C LYS A 353 -48.05 35.56 14.01
N GLY A 354 -48.56 34.51 13.36
CA GLY A 354 -49.14 34.58 12.00
C GLY A 354 -48.49 33.67 10.94
N HIS A 355 -47.56 32.80 11.33
CA HIS A 355 -47.02 31.72 10.52
C HIS A 355 -47.02 30.41 11.31
N CYS A 356 -46.90 29.28 10.62
CA CYS A 356 -46.67 27.99 11.26
C CYS A 356 -45.22 27.88 11.74
N TYR A 357 -44.98 27.06 12.75
CA TYR A 357 -43.63 26.84 13.27
C TYR A 357 -42.77 26.07 12.24
N GLU A 358 -41.45 26.18 12.34
CA GLU A 358 -40.52 25.48 11.46
C GLU A 358 -40.58 23.95 11.75
N PRO A 359 -40.93 23.09 10.79
CA PRO A 359 -41.01 21.66 11.04
C PRO A 359 -39.66 21.08 11.42
N TYR A 360 -39.68 20.06 12.28
CA TYR A 360 -38.49 19.34 12.69
C TYR A 360 -38.66 17.85 12.41
N ILE A 361 -37.64 17.26 11.79
CA ILE A 361 -37.56 15.82 11.54
C ILE A 361 -36.22 15.29 12.04
N GLN A 362 -36.26 14.18 12.77
CA GLN A 362 -35.06 13.49 13.24
C GLN A 362 -34.62 12.48 12.17
N ASN A 363 -33.31 12.41 11.89
CA ASN A 363 -32.72 11.49 10.90
C ASN A 363 -33.33 11.68 9.49
N GLY A 364 -33.53 12.95 9.12
CA GLY A 364 -34.04 13.33 7.81
C GLY A 364 -33.86 14.82 7.55
N ASN A 365 -34.32 15.23 6.37
CA ASN A 365 -34.34 16.60 5.89
C ASN A 365 -35.72 16.93 5.33
N PHE A 366 -36.02 18.22 5.18
CA PHE A 366 -37.25 18.67 4.55
C PHE A 366 -36.98 19.80 3.56
N SER A 367 -37.89 19.95 2.60
CA SER A 367 -37.91 21.04 1.63
C SER A 367 -39.20 21.82 1.77
N THR A 368 -39.10 23.16 1.75
CA THR A 368 -40.24 24.06 1.90
C THR A 368 -40.44 24.90 0.63
N THR A 369 -41.70 25.25 0.37
CA THR A 369 -42.10 26.16 -0.70
C THR A 369 -41.89 27.64 -0.34
N ASP A 370 -41.95 27.99 0.95
CA ASP A 370 -41.73 29.34 1.48
C ASP A 370 -41.00 29.27 2.83
N LEU A 371 -39.90 30.00 2.97
CA LEU A 371 -39.06 30.05 4.17
C LEU A 371 -39.72 30.86 5.32
N THR A 372 -40.78 31.61 5.02
CA THR A 372 -41.54 32.37 6.03
C THR A 372 -42.63 31.55 6.70
N TYR A 373 -42.85 30.30 6.26
CA TYR A 373 -43.85 29.37 6.80
C TYR A 373 -45.26 29.97 6.94
N GLY A 374 -45.62 30.90 6.05
CA GLY A 374 -46.94 31.52 6.02
C GLY A 374 -48.04 30.54 5.62
N VAL A 375 -49.30 30.96 5.78
CA VAL A 375 -50.47 30.15 5.41
C VAL A 375 -50.43 29.82 3.91
N GLY A 376 -50.58 28.53 3.58
CA GLY A 376 -50.45 27.96 2.24
C GLY A 376 -49.06 27.40 1.93
N THR A 377 -48.10 27.49 2.87
CA THR A 377 -46.77 26.87 2.72
C THR A 377 -46.90 25.35 2.80
N VAL A 378 -46.28 24.65 1.86
CA VAL A 378 -46.17 23.18 1.81
C VAL A 378 -44.73 22.76 2.11
N VAL A 379 -44.57 21.76 2.98
CA VAL A 379 -43.30 21.16 3.38
C VAL A 379 -43.28 19.68 3.03
N GLN A 380 -42.22 19.23 2.37
CA GLN A 380 -42.02 17.84 1.96
C GLN A 380 -40.80 17.24 2.68
N PHE A 381 -40.99 16.07 3.30
CA PHE A 381 -39.98 15.38 4.10
C PHE A 381 -39.26 14.27 3.33
N THR A 382 -37.98 14.07 3.64
CA THR A 382 -37.10 13.02 3.11
C THR A 382 -36.24 12.47 4.23
N CYS A 383 -36.15 11.15 4.41
CA CYS A 383 -35.28 10.56 5.44
C CYS A 383 -33.82 10.49 4.99
N ASP A 384 -32.90 10.46 5.96
CA ASP A 384 -31.48 10.24 5.72
C ASP A 384 -31.20 8.82 5.18
N PRO A 385 -30.05 8.59 4.51
CA PRO A 385 -29.71 7.26 4.00
C PRO A 385 -29.70 6.19 5.10
N GLY A 386 -30.47 5.12 4.90
CA GLY A 386 -30.64 4.04 5.87
C GLY A 386 -31.85 4.20 6.80
N HIS A 387 -32.51 5.36 6.79
CA HIS A 387 -33.78 5.61 7.47
C HIS A 387 -34.94 5.61 6.48
N SER A 388 -36.14 5.29 6.97
CA SER A 388 -37.35 5.31 6.16
C SER A 388 -38.56 5.80 6.97
N LEU A 389 -39.56 6.32 6.27
CA LEU A 389 -40.77 6.89 6.85
C LEU A 389 -41.64 5.77 7.43
N GLU A 390 -41.75 5.74 8.76
CA GLU A 390 -42.56 4.73 9.47
C GLU A 390 -43.99 5.23 9.70
N GLN A 391 -44.14 6.49 10.12
CA GLN A 391 -45.41 7.09 10.54
C GLN A 391 -45.50 8.54 10.08
N GLY A 392 -46.71 9.00 9.73
CA GLY A 392 -47.00 10.38 9.31
C GLY A 392 -47.01 10.59 7.80
N PRO A 393 -47.55 11.72 7.33
CA PRO A 393 -47.56 12.06 5.92
C PRO A 393 -46.17 12.53 5.44
N PRO A 394 -45.79 12.23 4.18
CA PRO A 394 -44.54 12.75 3.61
C PRO A 394 -44.59 14.25 3.29
N VAL A 395 -45.77 14.88 3.37
CA VAL A 395 -46.02 16.28 3.02
C VAL A 395 -47.06 16.88 3.97
N ILE A 396 -46.78 18.08 4.51
CA ILE A 396 -47.71 18.87 5.34
C ILE A 396 -47.92 20.27 4.77
N GLU A 397 -49.04 20.91 5.11
CA GLU A 397 -49.43 22.25 4.65
C GLU A 397 -49.86 23.14 5.83
N CYS A 398 -49.37 24.38 5.85
CA CYS A 398 -49.74 25.39 6.85
C CYS A 398 -51.12 25.95 6.52
N ILE A 399 -52.11 25.64 7.35
CA ILE A 399 -53.51 26.00 7.14
C ILE A 399 -53.99 27.03 8.18
N ASN A 400 -55.19 27.58 7.94
CA ASN A 400 -55.89 28.54 8.81
C ASN A 400 -55.28 29.96 8.87
N THR A 401 -56.04 30.95 8.37
CA THR A 401 -55.62 32.36 8.31
C THR A 401 -55.67 33.11 9.64
N ARG A 402 -56.38 32.60 10.67
CA ARG A 402 -56.58 33.30 11.95
C ARG A 402 -55.62 32.83 13.04
N ASP A 403 -55.32 31.54 13.05
CA ASP A 403 -54.38 30.89 13.95
C ASP A 403 -53.69 29.80 13.13
N PRO A 404 -52.59 30.12 12.43
CA PRO A 404 -51.93 29.19 11.52
C PRO A 404 -51.40 27.95 12.22
N TYR A 405 -51.68 26.77 11.68
CA TYR A 405 -51.17 25.48 12.17
C TYR A 405 -50.97 24.49 11.01
N TRP A 406 -50.10 23.49 11.19
CA TRP A 406 -49.90 22.44 10.19
C TRP A 406 -51.12 21.51 10.13
N ASN A 407 -51.57 21.17 8.93
CA ASN A 407 -52.76 20.33 8.73
C ASN A 407 -52.62 18.90 9.28
N ASP A 408 -51.39 18.43 9.45
CA ASP A 408 -51.00 17.10 9.89
C ASP A 408 -49.60 17.18 10.52
N THR A 409 -49.12 16.10 11.10
CA THR A 409 -47.89 16.04 11.90
C THR A 409 -46.67 15.66 11.08
N GLU A 410 -45.47 16.02 11.56
CA GLU A 410 -44.23 15.62 10.93
C GLU A 410 -44.03 14.10 10.99
N PRO A 411 -43.49 13.47 9.93
CA PRO A 411 -43.30 12.04 9.93
C PRO A 411 -42.04 11.61 10.70
N LEU A 412 -42.04 10.36 11.15
CA LEU A 412 -40.93 9.76 11.89
C LEU A 412 -40.04 8.91 10.98
N CYS A 413 -38.77 9.30 10.85
CA CYS A 413 -37.75 8.53 10.13
C CYS A 413 -37.04 7.56 11.09
N LYS A 414 -37.16 6.25 10.83
CA LYS A 414 -36.44 5.21 11.60
C LYS A 414 -35.70 4.24 10.70
N ALA A 415 -34.64 3.64 11.25
CA ALA A 415 -33.99 2.48 10.69
C ALA A 415 -34.89 1.26 10.92
N LEU A 416 -35.52 0.77 9.85
CA LEU A 416 -36.44 -0.36 9.91
C LEU A 416 -35.69 -1.70 9.95
N CYS A 417 -36.30 -2.66 10.62
CA CYS A 417 -35.86 -4.05 10.65
C CYS A 417 -36.22 -4.74 9.32
N GLY A 418 -35.23 -4.92 8.45
CA GLY A 418 -35.38 -5.57 7.15
C GLY A 418 -35.94 -4.70 6.02
N GLY A 419 -35.99 -5.27 4.82
CA GLY A 419 -36.52 -4.61 3.63
C GLY A 419 -35.85 -5.05 2.32
N ASP A 420 -36.46 -4.69 1.20
CA ASP A 420 -35.93 -4.95 -0.15
C ASP A 420 -35.25 -3.70 -0.71
N LEU A 421 -33.96 -3.83 -1.04
CA LEU A 421 -33.08 -2.74 -1.44
C LEU A 421 -32.64 -2.96 -2.89
N SER A 422 -33.16 -2.13 -3.81
CA SER A 422 -32.93 -2.25 -5.27
C SER A 422 -32.10 -1.10 -5.86
N GLY A 423 -31.46 -0.29 -5.02
CA GLY A 423 -30.66 0.85 -5.45
C GLY A 423 -29.24 0.46 -5.87
N PRO A 424 -28.54 1.31 -6.65
CA PRO A 424 -27.12 1.11 -6.96
C PRO A 424 -26.21 1.28 -5.73
N SER A 425 -26.70 1.92 -4.68
CA SER A 425 -26.01 2.04 -3.40
C SER A 425 -27.00 2.35 -2.29
N GLY A 426 -26.64 2.04 -1.05
CA GLY A 426 -27.42 2.43 0.11
C GLY A 426 -26.73 2.09 1.41
N VAL A 427 -27.42 2.39 2.51
CA VAL A 427 -26.92 2.22 3.87
C VAL A 427 -27.89 1.32 4.62
N ILE A 428 -27.36 0.34 5.34
CA ILE A 428 -28.09 -0.55 6.23
C ILE A 428 -27.62 -0.26 7.64
N LEU A 429 -28.56 0.07 8.50
CA LEU A 429 -28.33 0.42 9.90
C LEU A 429 -28.97 -0.65 10.79
N SER A 430 -28.44 -0.82 12.00
CA SER A 430 -29.14 -1.64 12.99
C SER A 430 -30.53 -1.07 13.31
N PRO A 431 -31.51 -1.91 13.67
CA PRO A 431 -32.86 -1.45 13.98
C PRO A 431 -32.85 -0.35 15.05
N ASN A 432 -33.62 0.72 14.84
CA ASN A 432 -33.72 1.91 15.71
C ASN A 432 -32.47 2.81 15.78
N TRP A 433 -31.45 2.60 14.96
CA TRP A 433 -30.26 3.45 14.93
C TRP A 433 -30.60 4.96 14.85
N PRO A 434 -29.99 5.82 15.67
CA PRO A 434 -28.82 5.62 16.54
C PRO A 434 -29.12 5.06 17.95
N GLU A 435 -30.38 4.77 18.27
CA GLU A 435 -30.70 4.08 19.51
C GLU A 435 -30.37 2.59 19.41
N TRP A 436 -30.15 1.96 20.56
CA TRP A 436 -29.82 0.54 20.66
C TRP A 436 -30.94 -0.33 20.07
N TYR A 437 -30.57 -1.40 19.37
CA TYR A 437 -31.52 -2.36 18.81
C TYR A 437 -32.33 -3.09 19.92
N GLY A 438 -33.50 -3.60 19.53
CA GLY A 438 -34.42 -4.33 20.42
C GLY A 438 -33.94 -5.74 20.79
N GLU A 439 -34.59 -6.34 21.79
CA GLU A 439 -34.38 -7.74 22.15
C GLU A 439 -35.29 -8.63 21.29
N GLY A 440 -34.77 -9.76 20.80
CA GLY A 440 -35.51 -10.70 19.96
C GLY A 440 -35.88 -10.19 18.56
N GLU A 441 -35.09 -9.26 18.01
CA GLU A 441 -35.24 -8.75 16.65
C GLU A 441 -34.79 -9.82 15.64
N ASP A 442 -35.58 -9.97 14.58
CA ASP A 442 -35.31 -10.89 13.47
C ASP A 442 -35.45 -10.14 12.15
N CYS A 443 -34.33 -9.61 11.66
CA CYS A 443 -34.30 -8.69 10.52
C CYS A 443 -33.65 -9.35 9.32
N SER A 444 -34.20 -9.09 8.12
CA SER A 444 -33.66 -9.57 6.86
C SER A 444 -33.71 -8.48 5.79
N TRP A 445 -32.54 -8.08 5.30
CA TRP A 445 -32.39 -7.14 4.19
C TRP A 445 -31.96 -7.88 2.93
N ARG A 446 -32.75 -7.75 1.86
CA ARG A 446 -32.45 -8.33 0.54
C ARG A 446 -32.00 -7.23 -0.40
N ILE A 447 -30.77 -7.33 -0.87
CA ILE A 447 -30.15 -6.38 -1.78
C ILE A 447 -30.12 -6.99 -3.17
N HIS A 448 -30.64 -6.27 -4.15
CA HIS A 448 -30.59 -6.63 -5.56
C HIS A 448 -30.00 -5.46 -6.35
N VAL A 449 -28.85 -5.69 -6.99
CA VAL A 449 -28.24 -4.72 -7.93
C VAL A 449 -28.43 -5.21 -9.37
N GLY A 450 -28.09 -4.38 -10.37
CA GLY A 450 -28.26 -4.77 -11.77
C GLY A 450 -27.59 -6.11 -12.12
N GLU A 451 -28.22 -6.89 -13.00
CA GLU A 451 -27.86 -8.28 -13.37
C GLU A 451 -26.36 -8.52 -13.70
N ASP A 452 -25.65 -7.53 -14.24
CA ASP A 452 -24.22 -7.60 -14.61
C ASP A 452 -23.26 -7.01 -13.54
N LYS A 453 -23.79 -6.74 -12.34
CA LYS A 453 -23.08 -6.11 -11.23
C LYS A 453 -22.95 -7.08 -10.04
N ARG A 454 -22.14 -6.68 -9.08
CA ARG A 454 -21.99 -7.33 -7.78
C ARG A 454 -22.06 -6.28 -6.68
N VAL A 455 -22.39 -6.71 -5.48
CA VAL A 455 -22.51 -5.85 -4.31
C VAL A 455 -21.15 -5.80 -3.60
N LEU A 456 -20.60 -4.61 -3.39
CA LEU A 456 -19.51 -4.38 -2.45
C LEU A 456 -20.10 -3.85 -1.15
N LEU A 457 -19.87 -4.59 -0.06
CA LEU A 457 -20.19 -4.17 1.28
C LEU A 457 -18.96 -3.52 1.92
N ASP A 458 -19.20 -2.36 2.52
CA ASP A 458 -18.25 -1.60 3.33
C ASP A 458 -18.82 -1.51 4.75
N VAL A 459 -18.35 -2.39 5.62
CA VAL A 459 -18.78 -2.48 7.02
C VAL A 459 -17.96 -1.47 7.81
N GLN A 460 -18.56 -0.33 8.12
CA GLN A 460 -17.90 0.76 8.83
C GLN A 460 -17.91 0.58 10.34
N LEU A 461 -18.99 0.01 10.87
CA LEU A 461 -19.14 -0.30 12.29
C LEU A 461 -19.86 -1.65 12.41
N LEU A 462 -19.30 -2.53 13.23
CA LEU A 462 -19.95 -3.78 13.61
C LEU A 462 -19.58 -4.10 15.06
N ASN A 463 -20.48 -3.72 15.97
CA ASN A 463 -20.33 -3.91 17.41
C ASN A 463 -21.61 -4.53 17.97
N LEU A 464 -21.66 -5.86 17.90
CA LEU A 464 -22.77 -6.67 18.41
C LEU A 464 -22.45 -7.16 19.82
N SER A 465 -23.48 -7.59 20.57
CA SER A 465 -23.23 -8.36 21.78
C SER A 465 -22.70 -9.76 21.41
N ASP A 466 -22.08 -10.45 22.38
CA ASP A 466 -21.54 -11.80 22.16
C ASP A 466 -22.65 -12.86 21.91
N SER A 467 -23.91 -12.53 22.18
CA SER A 467 -25.09 -13.40 21.95
C SER A 467 -25.89 -13.06 20.70
N ASP A 468 -25.63 -11.92 20.06
CA ASP A 468 -26.31 -11.51 18.82
C ASP A 468 -25.52 -11.93 17.58
N MET A 469 -26.22 -12.19 16.48
CA MET A 469 -25.59 -12.71 15.26
C MET A 469 -26.03 -11.96 14.01
N LEU A 470 -25.06 -11.51 13.22
CA LEU A 470 -25.25 -10.99 11.87
C LEU A 470 -24.68 -11.98 10.85
N THR A 471 -25.50 -12.41 9.89
CA THR A 471 -25.11 -13.34 8.82
C THR A 471 -25.23 -12.65 7.47
N ILE A 472 -24.19 -12.80 6.65
CA ILE A 472 -24.16 -12.27 5.28
C ILE A 472 -24.17 -13.45 4.30
N LEU A 473 -25.18 -13.47 3.43
CA LEU A 473 -25.47 -14.53 2.46
C LEU A 473 -25.36 -13.95 1.04
N ASP A 474 -24.59 -14.60 0.18
CA ASP A 474 -24.41 -14.26 -1.24
C ASP A 474 -25.16 -15.26 -2.10
N GLY A 475 -26.05 -14.77 -2.95
CA GLY A 475 -26.95 -15.58 -3.77
C GLY A 475 -28.43 -15.24 -3.52
N ASP A 476 -29.26 -15.69 -4.44
CA ASP A 476 -30.71 -15.69 -4.33
C ASP A 476 -31.19 -16.73 -3.30
N GLU A 477 -32.49 -16.77 -2.99
CA GLU A 477 -33.09 -17.72 -2.04
C GLU A 477 -32.78 -19.21 -2.34
N VAL A 478 -32.32 -19.53 -3.55
CA VAL A 478 -32.05 -20.90 -4.01
C VAL A 478 -30.55 -21.25 -4.00
N THR A 479 -29.65 -20.29 -4.20
CA THR A 479 -28.18 -20.48 -4.30
C THR A 479 -27.39 -19.80 -3.18
N THR A 480 -28.00 -19.60 -2.01
CA THR A 480 -27.36 -18.90 -0.88
C THR A 480 -26.07 -19.55 -0.41
N ARG A 481 -24.98 -18.79 -0.41
CA ARG A 481 -23.71 -19.11 0.24
C ARG A 481 -23.45 -18.14 1.38
N ILE A 482 -23.11 -18.65 2.55
CA ILE A 482 -22.69 -17.80 3.68
C ILE A 482 -21.29 -17.24 3.37
N LEU A 483 -21.18 -15.91 3.28
CA LEU A 483 -19.90 -15.22 3.16
C LEU A 483 -19.23 -15.01 4.52
N GLY A 484 -20.03 -14.77 5.56
CA GLY A 484 -19.54 -14.59 6.93
C GLY A 484 -20.66 -14.59 7.96
N GLN A 485 -20.32 -15.00 9.17
CA GLN A 485 -21.14 -14.86 10.38
C GLN A 485 -20.33 -14.07 11.40
N PHE A 486 -20.95 -13.05 11.97
CA PHE A 486 -20.28 -12.10 12.85
C PHE A 486 -21.03 -12.04 14.18
N VAL A 487 -20.23 -12.03 15.25
CA VAL A 487 -20.63 -11.91 16.66
C VAL A 487 -19.63 -10.98 17.34
N GLY A 488 -20.06 -10.23 18.36
CA GLY A 488 -19.19 -9.28 19.06
C GLY A 488 -18.76 -8.06 18.22
N GLY A 489 -17.66 -7.42 18.62
CA GLY A 489 -17.06 -6.28 17.94
C GLY A 489 -15.96 -6.66 16.94
N THR A 490 -16.01 -6.10 15.74
CA THR A 490 -14.97 -6.29 14.71
C THR A 490 -14.48 -4.96 14.12
N SER A 491 -13.22 -4.91 13.68
CA SER A 491 -12.68 -3.72 12.99
C SER A 491 -13.34 -3.53 11.62
N PRO A 492 -13.43 -2.30 11.09
CA PRO A 492 -14.05 -2.03 9.79
C PRO A 492 -13.41 -2.86 8.66
N PHE A 493 -14.23 -3.40 7.75
CA PHE A 493 -13.76 -4.25 6.66
C PHE A 493 -14.65 -4.15 5.41
N LYS A 494 -14.12 -4.59 4.26
CA LYS A 494 -14.84 -4.60 2.99
C LYS A 494 -14.92 -6.01 2.43
N MET A 495 -16.04 -6.34 1.80
CA MET A 495 -16.27 -7.65 1.17
C MET A 495 -17.15 -7.52 -0.07
N SER A 496 -16.92 -8.36 -1.08
CA SER A 496 -17.68 -8.34 -2.33
C SER A 496 -18.48 -9.62 -2.53
N SER A 497 -19.72 -9.50 -2.99
CA SER A 497 -20.55 -10.63 -3.44
C SER A 497 -20.05 -11.21 -4.77
N SER A 498 -20.43 -12.45 -5.04
CA SER A 498 -20.21 -13.15 -6.32
C SER A 498 -21.41 -13.08 -7.24
N THR A 499 -22.60 -12.83 -6.69
CA THR A 499 -23.89 -12.69 -7.39
C THR A 499 -24.45 -11.25 -7.25
N PRO A 500 -25.43 -10.84 -8.08
CA PRO A 500 -26.10 -9.54 -7.93
C PRO A 500 -27.04 -9.49 -6.71
N ASP A 501 -27.36 -10.65 -6.13
CA ASP A 501 -28.25 -10.78 -4.97
C ASP A 501 -27.46 -11.03 -3.70
N LEU A 502 -27.74 -10.25 -2.66
CA LEU A 502 -27.10 -10.42 -1.35
C LEU A 502 -28.14 -10.24 -0.25
N THR A 503 -28.18 -11.17 0.69
CA THR A 503 -29.09 -11.14 1.83
C THR A 503 -28.31 -10.99 3.13
N ILE A 504 -28.71 -10.05 3.98
CA ILE A 504 -28.14 -9.85 5.31
C ILE A 504 -29.22 -10.16 6.33
N THR A 505 -28.95 -11.09 7.25
CA THR A 505 -29.87 -11.41 8.35
C THR A 505 -29.24 -11.06 9.69
N PHE A 506 -30.05 -10.47 10.58
CA PHE A 506 -29.65 -10.11 11.94
C PHE A 506 -30.64 -10.72 12.93
N HIS A 507 -30.10 -11.40 13.94
CA HIS A 507 -30.89 -12.00 15.01
C HIS A 507 -30.34 -11.51 16.35
N SER A 508 -31.17 -10.84 17.15
CA SER A 508 -30.84 -10.52 18.53
C SER A 508 -31.44 -11.51 19.51
N ASP A 509 -30.79 -11.68 20.66
CA ASP A 509 -31.26 -12.63 21.66
C ASP A 509 -32.62 -12.21 22.27
N PRO A 510 -33.56 -13.15 22.53
CA PRO A 510 -34.83 -12.83 23.19
C PRO A 510 -34.71 -12.76 24.72
N ALA A 511 -33.53 -13.06 25.26
CA ALA A 511 -33.29 -13.20 26.69
C ALA A 511 -32.25 -12.16 27.10
N GLY A 512 -32.65 -10.88 27.23
CA GLY A 512 -31.82 -9.74 27.62
C GLY A 512 -31.12 -9.87 28.97
N LEU A 513 -30.18 -10.81 29.08
CA LEU A 513 -29.46 -11.16 30.28
C LEU A 513 -28.14 -10.39 30.33
N VAL A 514 -28.23 -9.20 30.93
CA VAL A 514 -27.25 -8.63 31.87
C VAL A 514 -25.92 -8.09 31.30
N PHE A 515 -25.51 -8.40 30.07
CA PHE A 515 -24.34 -7.78 29.44
C PHE A 515 -24.80 -6.83 28.33
N GLY A 516 -24.32 -5.58 28.36
CA GLY A 516 -24.88 -4.47 27.60
C GLY A 516 -25.17 -4.75 26.13
N LYS A 517 -26.21 -4.10 25.61
CA LYS A 517 -26.52 -4.06 24.17
C LYS A 517 -25.26 -3.63 23.39
N GLY A 518 -25.00 -4.23 22.23
CA GLY A 518 -23.94 -3.77 21.34
C GLY A 518 -24.31 -2.43 20.70
N GLU A 519 -23.34 -1.59 20.36
CA GLU A 519 -23.60 -0.26 19.77
C GLU A 519 -24.36 -0.34 18.44
N GLY A 520 -24.33 -1.50 17.76
CA GLY A 520 -25.06 -1.76 16.51
C GLY A 520 -24.13 -1.95 15.32
N PHE A 521 -24.65 -1.71 14.11
CA PHE A 521 -23.88 -1.82 12.89
C PHE A 521 -24.27 -0.78 11.84
N ILE A 522 -23.29 -0.39 11.03
CA ILE A 522 -23.43 0.49 9.86
C ILE A 522 -22.75 -0.20 8.68
N ILE A 523 -23.55 -0.56 7.68
CA ILE A 523 -23.09 -1.27 6.49
C ILE A 523 -23.50 -0.47 5.26
N ASN A 524 -22.51 0.00 4.50
CA ASN A 524 -22.74 0.65 3.22
C ASN A 524 -22.62 -0.39 2.12
N TYR A 525 -23.56 -0.40 1.18
CA TYR A 525 -23.48 -1.24 -0.01
C TYR A 525 -23.41 -0.37 -1.26
N MET A 526 -22.62 -0.82 -2.23
CA MET A 526 -22.47 -0.16 -3.52
C MET A 526 -22.42 -1.20 -4.63
N GLU A 527 -23.01 -0.89 -5.78
CA GLU A 527 -22.85 -1.67 -6.99
C GLU A 527 -21.44 -1.48 -7.52
N VAL A 528 -20.80 -2.61 -7.82
CA VAL A 528 -19.49 -2.65 -8.45
C VAL A 528 -19.61 -3.54 -9.68
N SER A 529 -18.89 -3.21 -10.75
CA SER A 529 -18.79 -4.11 -11.89
C SER A 529 -18.29 -5.48 -11.43
N ARG A 530 -18.88 -6.55 -11.96
CA ARG A 530 -18.37 -7.90 -11.78
C ARG A 530 -16.91 -7.93 -12.23
N ASN A 531 -15.98 -7.99 -11.28
CA ASN A 531 -14.55 -7.94 -11.59
C ASN A 531 -14.14 -9.30 -12.17
N ASP A 532 -14.45 -9.50 -13.45
CA ASP A 532 -14.01 -10.67 -14.20
C ASP A 532 -12.55 -10.52 -14.67
N SER A 533 -11.84 -9.49 -14.21
CA SER A 533 -10.46 -9.16 -14.53
C SER A 533 -9.45 -9.75 -13.53
N CYS A 534 -8.48 -10.51 -14.04
CA CYS A 534 -7.27 -10.92 -13.33
C CYS A 534 -6.39 -9.71 -12.94
N PRO A 535 -5.55 -9.81 -11.89
CA PRO A 535 -4.61 -8.76 -11.50
C PRO A 535 -3.67 -8.39 -12.64
N ASP A 536 -3.42 -7.09 -12.85
CA ASP A 536 -2.43 -6.65 -13.84
C ASP A 536 -1.02 -6.98 -13.35
N LEU A 537 -0.21 -7.54 -14.24
CA LEU A 537 1.17 -7.97 -13.95
C LEU A 537 2.15 -6.88 -14.39
N PRO A 538 3.22 -6.59 -13.63
CA PRO A 538 4.20 -5.57 -14.00
C PRO A 538 4.93 -5.92 -15.31
N GLU A 539 5.50 -4.89 -15.96
CA GLU A 539 6.44 -5.07 -17.07
C GLU A 539 7.73 -5.72 -16.55
N ILE A 540 8.36 -6.57 -17.38
CA ILE A 540 9.60 -7.28 -17.03
C ILE A 540 10.82 -6.50 -17.55
N GLN A 541 11.92 -6.49 -16.80
CA GLN A 541 13.14 -5.82 -17.24
C GLN A 541 13.77 -6.55 -18.44
N ASN A 542 14.25 -5.79 -19.43
CA ASN A 542 14.85 -6.30 -20.68
C ASN A 542 13.90 -7.22 -21.47
N GLY A 543 12.61 -6.89 -21.46
CA GLY A 543 11.57 -7.60 -22.21
C GLY A 543 10.27 -6.81 -22.24
N TRP A 544 9.28 -7.35 -22.94
CA TRP A 544 7.97 -6.73 -23.12
C TRP A 544 6.87 -7.78 -23.08
N LYS A 545 5.64 -7.33 -22.78
CA LYS A 545 4.45 -8.18 -22.71
C LYS A 545 3.42 -7.78 -23.78
N THR A 546 2.77 -8.76 -24.39
CA THR A 546 1.61 -8.55 -25.26
C THR A 546 0.38 -9.20 -24.65
N THR A 547 -0.75 -8.49 -24.64
CA THR A 547 -2.04 -9.03 -24.18
C THR A 547 -2.91 -9.41 -25.38
N SER A 548 -3.64 -10.53 -25.26
CA SER A 548 -4.58 -10.95 -26.31
C SER A 548 -5.89 -10.16 -26.32
N HIS A 549 -6.25 -9.52 -25.20
CA HIS A 549 -7.48 -8.74 -25.02
C HIS A 549 -7.17 -7.40 -24.34
N ALA A 550 -8.00 -6.38 -24.58
CA ALA A 550 -7.86 -5.05 -23.98
C ALA A 550 -8.18 -5.04 -22.46
N ALA A 551 -9.03 -5.96 -22.01
CA ALA A 551 -9.33 -6.21 -20.60
C ALA A 551 -8.83 -7.60 -20.21
N LEU A 552 -8.22 -7.72 -19.01
CA LEU A 552 -7.58 -8.94 -18.51
C LEU A 552 -8.60 -9.96 -17.96
N VAL A 553 -9.57 -10.36 -18.77
CA VAL A 553 -10.69 -11.23 -18.34
C VAL A 553 -10.37 -12.73 -18.35
N ARG A 554 -11.27 -13.59 -17.86
CA ARG A 554 -11.12 -15.07 -17.91
C ARG A 554 -10.73 -15.54 -19.32
N GLY A 555 -9.69 -16.38 -19.41
CA GLY A 555 -9.16 -16.88 -20.68
C GLY A 555 -8.25 -15.89 -21.43
N ALA A 556 -8.08 -14.66 -20.94
CA ALA A 556 -7.08 -13.73 -21.46
C ALA A 556 -5.68 -14.33 -21.31
N ARG A 557 -4.83 -14.01 -22.29
CA ARG A 557 -3.45 -14.50 -22.38
C ARG A 557 -2.48 -13.33 -22.42
N ILE A 558 -1.43 -13.45 -21.61
CA ILE A 558 -0.28 -12.55 -21.65
C ILE A 558 0.91 -13.36 -22.17
N THR A 559 1.54 -12.86 -23.22
CA THR A 559 2.76 -13.45 -23.79
C THR A 559 3.93 -12.52 -23.55
N TYR A 560 4.96 -13.03 -22.91
CA TYR A 560 6.20 -12.31 -22.60
C TYR A 560 7.28 -12.63 -23.62
N GLN A 561 8.06 -11.62 -23.99
CA GLN A 561 9.19 -11.75 -24.90
C GLN A 561 10.38 -10.93 -24.37
N CYS A 562 11.58 -11.47 -24.46
CA CYS A 562 12.79 -10.79 -24.04
C CYS A 562 13.40 -9.95 -25.17
N ASP A 563 14.13 -8.91 -24.79
CA ASP A 563 14.89 -8.08 -25.72
C ASP A 563 16.04 -8.86 -26.36
N PRO A 564 16.50 -8.48 -27.56
CA PRO A 564 17.60 -9.15 -28.24
C PRO A 564 18.88 -9.24 -27.38
N GLY A 565 19.34 -10.47 -27.11
CA GLY A 565 20.49 -10.74 -26.23
C GLY A 565 20.13 -11.30 -24.85
N TYR A 566 18.83 -11.47 -24.58
CA TYR A 566 18.30 -12.09 -23.37
C TYR A 566 17.44 -13.30 -23.73
N ASP A 567 17.44 -14.31 -22.86
CA ASP A 567 16.64 -15.53 -22.96
C ASP A 567 15.56 -15.55 -21.88
N LEU A 568 14.39 -16.12 -22.21
CA LEU A 568 13.23 -16.12 -21.32
C LEU A 568 13.29 -17.32 -20.37
N VAL A 569 13.36 -17.06 -19.07
CA VAL A 569 13.35 -18.08 -18.03
C VAL A 569 11.98 -18.08 -17.35
N GLY A 570 11.20 -19.13 -17.61
CA GLY A 570 9.85 -19.32 -17.06
C GLY A 570 8.82 -19.67 -18.13
N SER A 571 7.54 -19.44 -17.84
CA SER A 571 6.46 -19.64 -18.81
C SER A 571 6.35 -18.43 -19.73
N GLU A 572 6.52 -18.62 -21.04
CA GLU A 572 6.35 -17.58 -22.06
C GLU A 572 4.92 -17.00 -22.06
N THR A 573 3.93 -17.83 -21.72
CA THR A 573 2.52 -17.47 -21.82
C THR A 573 1.76 -17.76 -20.52
N LEU A 574 1.12 -16.72 -19.97
CA LEU A 574 0.28 -16.80 -18.78
C LEU A 574 -1.20 -16.70 -19.19
N THR A 575 -2.05 -17.53 -18.59
CA THR A 575 -3.50 -17.60 -18.86
C THR A 575 -4.29 -17.28 -17.60
N CYS A 576 -5.24 -16.36 -17.70
CA CYS A 576 -6.17 -16.04 -16.62
C CYS A 576 -7.17 -17.20 -16.44
N GLN A 577 -7.08 -17.87 -15.29
CA GLN A 577 -7.89 -19.05 -14.95
C GLN A 577 -9.30 -18.65 -14.47
N VAL A 578 -10.16 -19.66 -14.26
CA VAL A 578 -11.59 -19.44 -13.88
C VAL A 578 -11.72 -18.79 -12.50
N ASP A 579 -10.77 -19.07 -11.62
CA ASP A 579 -10.61 -18.53 -10.26
C ASP A 579 -10.01 -17.10 -10.24
N LEU A 580 -9.83 -16.47 -11.40
CA LEU A 580 -9.24 -15.13 -11.56
C LEU A 580 -7.78 -15.05 -11.08
N SER A 581 -7.07 -16.18 -11.08
CA SER A 581 -5.62 -16.25 -10.85
C SER A 581 -4.85 -16.52 -12.15
N TRP A 582 -3.55 -16.20 -12.17
CA TRP A 582 -2.66 -16.58 -13.25
C TRP A 582 -2.16 -18.01 -13.04
N ASN A 583 -2.20 -18.83 -14.08
CA ASN A 583 -1.75 -20.22 -14.04
C ASN A 583 -0.30 -20.42 -13.57
N THR A 584 0.58 -19.44 -13.80
CA THR A 584 2.00 -19.45 -13.43
C THR A 584 2.49 -18.04 -13.06
N GLN A 585 3.64 -17.95 -12.40
CA GLN A 585 4.30 -16.67 -12.09
C GLN A 585 4.93 -16.03 -13.36
N PRO A 586 5.14 -14.69 -13.39
CA PRO A 586 5.77 -14.01 -14.52
C PRO A 586 7.21 -14.49 -14.77
N PRO A 587 7.64 -14.67 -16.04
CA PRO A 587 9.01 -15.05 -16.36
C PRO A 587 9.98 -13.87 -16.19
N PHE A 588 11.27 -14.15 -16.19
CA PHE A 588 12.33 -13.11 -16.21
C PHE A 588 13.29 -13.34 -17.38
N CYS A 589 13.93 -12.26 -17.83
CA CYS A 589 14.86 -12.27 -18.96
C CYS A 589 16.30 -12.30 -18.47
N GLU A 590 17.05 -13.35 -18.82
CA GLU A 590 18.44 -13.55 -18.40
C GLU A 590 19.39 -13.32 -19.58
N LYS A 591 20.54 -12.66 -19.34
CA LYS A 591 21.47 -12.29 -20.42
C LYS A 591 22.13 -13.54 -21.01
N ILE A 592 22.13 -13.66 -22.34
CA ILE A 592 22.79 -14.78 -23.03
C ILE A 592 24.31 -14.55 -22.99
N MET A 593 25.00 -15.42 -22.24
CA MET A 593 26.46 -15.34 -22.03
C MET A 593 27.25 -16.43 -22.77
N TYR A 594 26.61 -17.19 -23.65
CA TYR A 594 27.21 -18.30 -24.39
C TYR A 594 26.94 -18.18 -25.90
N CYS A 595 27.84 -18.72 -26.71
CA CYS A 595 27.64 -18.87 -28.15
C CYS A 595 27.03 -20.25 -28.47
N THR A 596 26.21 -20.33 -29.51
CA THR A 596 25.69 -21.62 -30.04
C THR A 596 26.84 -22.49 -30.55
N ASP A 597 26.80 -23.83 -30.36
CA ASP A 597 27.86 -24.72 -30.89
C ASP A 597 27.98 -24.54 -32.42
N PRO A 598 29.13 -24.11 -32.95
CA PRO A 598 29.31 -23.87 -34.38
C PRO A 598 29.33 -25.17 -35.19
N GLY A 599 29.49 -26.34 -34.56
CA GLY A 599 29.42 -27.65 -35.19
C GLY A 599 30.77 -28.37 -35.31
N HIS A 600 30.75 -29.56 -35.93
CA HIS A 600 31.95 -30.37 -36.19
C HIS A 600 32.42 -30.21 -37.64
N VAL A 601 33.73 -30.25 -37.86
CA VAL A 601 34.35 -30.21 -39.19
C VAL A 601 34.86 -31.62 -39.52
N GLU A 602 34.41 -32.17 -40.64
CA GLU A 602 34.84 -33.49 -41.13
C GLU A 602 36.37 -33.56 -41.28
N HIS A 603 36.95 -34.73 -40.98
CA HIS A 603 38.41 -34.95 -41.02
C HIS A 603 39.20 -33.96 -40.15
N SER A 604 38.65 -33.53 -39.01
CA SER A 604 39.32 -32.68 -38.04
C SER A 604 39.13 -33.16 -36.60
N THR A 605 40.03 -32.74 -35.72
CA THR A 605 39.87 -32.79 -34.27
C THR A 605 39.59 -31.38 -33.76
N ARG A 606 38.61 -31.26 -32.85
CA ARG A 606 38.27 -29.98 -32.18
C ARG A 606 38.68 -30.03 -30.71
N THR A 607 39.35 -29.00 -30.23
CA THR A 607 39.67 -28.81 -28.81
C THR A 607 38.98 -27.55 -28.30
N LEU A 608 38.29 -27.67 -27.16
CA LEU A 608 37.56 -26.57 -26.53
C LEU A 608 38.31 -26.11 -25.28
N SER A 609 38.39 -24.79 -25.07
CA SER A 609 38.90 -24.23 -23.82
C SER A 609 37.90 -24.36 -22.67
N ASP A 610 36.60 -24.27 -22.94
CA ASP A 610 35.51 -24.41 -21.96
C ASP A 610 34.33 -25.18 -22.61
N PRO A 611 33.82 -26.26 -22.00
CA PRO A 611 32.67 -27.00 -22.52
C PRO A 611 31.35 -26.23 -22.50
N LYS A 612 31.22 -25.14 -21.71
CA LYS A 612 29.99 -24.34 -21.60
C LYS A 612 29.86 -23.23 -22.66
N LEU A 613 30.86 -23.08 -23.55
CA LEU A 613 30.83 -22.13 -24.68
C LEU A 613 30.54 -20.67 -24.28
N LEU A 614 30.96 -20.27 -23.08
CA LEU A 614 30.79 -18.91 -22.57
C LEU A 614 31.60 -17.89 -23.40
N VAL A 615 31.21 -16.62 -23.34
CA VAL A 615 31.97 -15.51 -23.95
C VAL A 615 33.44 -15.57 -23.51
N GLY A 616 34.36 -15.56 -24.49
CA GLY A 616 35.79 -15.79 -24.30
C GLY A 616 36.26 -17.20 -24.61
N THR A 617 35.35 -18.18 -24.80
CA THR A 617 35.71 -19.55 -25.18
C THR A 617 36.33 -19.58 -26.57
N THR A 618 37.41 -20.36 -26.71
CA THR A 618 38.08 -20.62 -28.00
C THR A 618 37.94 -22.08 -28.38
N ILE A 619 37.53 -22.34 -29.62
CA ILE A 619 37.54 -23.66 -30.23
C ILE A 619 38.66 -23.69 -31.26
N GLN A 620 39.58 -24.63 -31.12
CA GLN A 620 40.68 -24.84 -32.05
C GLN A 620 40.45 -26.11 -32.87
N TYR A 621 40.53 -25.98 -34.18
CA TYR A 621 40.39 -27.08 -35.13
C TYR A 621 41.77 -27.47 -35.70
N SER A 622 42.04 -28.77 -35.73
CA SER A 622 43.22 -29.36 -36.34
C SER A 622 42.81 -30.47 -37.29
N CYS A 623 43.25 -30.45 -38.54
CA CYS A 623 42.96 -31.55 -39.46
C CYS A 623 43.71 -32.84 -39.05
N ILE A 624 43.13 -34.00 -39.34
CA ILE A 624 43.84 -35.28 -39.21
C ILE A 624 44.93 -35.39 -40.29
N PRO A 625 45.97 -36.24 -40.09
CA PRO A 625 47.04 -36.41 -41.08
C PRO A 625 46.51 -36.76 -42.49
N GLY A 626 47.03 -36.11 -43.53
CA GLY A 626 46.58 -36.25 -44.93
C GLY A 626 45.57 -35.18 -45.39
N TYR A 627 45.21 -34.24 -44.51
CA TYR A 627 44.29 -33.13 -44.80
C TYR A 627 44.89 -31.79 -44.40
N ILE A 628 44.65 -30.76 -45.20
CA ILE A 628 45.12 -29.39 -44.98
C ILE A 628 43.93 -28.51 -44.56
N LEU A 629 44.14 -27.70 -43.52
CA LEU A 629 43.12 -26.78 -42.99
C LEU A 629 42.99 -25.55 -43.89
N GLN A 630 41.78 -25.29 -44.36
CA GLN A 630 41.39 -24.11 -45.12
C GLN A 630 40.47 -23.22 -44.26
N GLY A 631 40.98 -22.08 -43.81
CA GLY A 631 40.25 -21.11 -42.97
C GLY A 631 40.98 -20.78 -41.67
N GLY A 632 40.30 -20.08 -40.76
CA GLY A 632 40.83 -19.77 -39.43
C GLY A 632 40.85 -21.00 -38.53
N ALA A 633 42.00 -21.35 -37.95
CA ALA A 633 42.15 -22.52 -37.08
C ALA A 633 41.50 -22.35 -35.70
N THR A 634 41.23 -21.12 -35.28
CA THR A 634 40.68 -20.81 -33.96
C THR A 634 39.45 -19.93 -34.09
N LEU A 635 38.35 -20.35 -33.46
CA LEU A 635 37.09 -19.65 -33.34
C LEU A 635 36.93 -19.17 -31.90
N THR A 636 36.88 -17.86 -31.70
CA THR A 636 36.61 -17.23 -30.39
C THR A 636 35.18 -16.73 -30.30
N CYS A 637 34.49 -17.02 -29.20
CA CYS A 637 33.17 -16.48 -28.88
C CYS A 637 33.34 -15.10 -28.24
N TYR A 638 32.71 -14.06 -28.80
CA TYR A 638 32.75 -12.71 -28.22
C TYR A 638 31.34 -12.14 -28.06
N GLY A 639 31.16 -11.36 -27.00
CA GLY A 639 29.90 -10.69 -26.70
C GLY A 639 29.67 -9.50 -27.63
N ARG A 640 28.40 -9.26 -27.99
CA ARG A 640 27.96 -8.11 -28.78
C ARG A 640 26.96 -7.30 -27.95
N GLU A 641 27.14 -5.98 -27.88
CA GLU A 641 26.18 -5.09 -27.20
C GLU A 641 25.68 -4.03 -28.19
N PRO A 642 24.40 -4.03 -28.61
CA PRO A 642 23.34 -5.00 -28.30
C PRO A 642 23.36 -6.26 -29.21
N GLY A 643 23.03 -7.42 -28.66
CA GLY A 643 22.80 -8.65 -29.42
C GLY A 643 23.26 -9.94 -28.75
N THR A 644 23.09 -11.07 -29.45
CA THR A 644 23.58 -12.36 -29.00
C THR A 644 25.09 -12.50 -29.23
N PRO A 645 25.82 -13.21 -28.34
CA PRO A 645 27.23 -13.55 -28.58
C PRO A 645 27.41 -14.29 -29.91
N VAL A 646 28.48 -13.96 -30.64
CA VAL A 646 28.76 -14.54 -31.95
C VAL A 646 30.20 -15.04 -32.05
N TRP A 647 30.42 -16.02 -32.93
CA TRP A 647 31.76 -16.49 -33.26
C TRP A 647 32.48 -15.51 -34.18
N THR A 648 33.79 -15.37 -33.97
CA THR A 648 34.70 -14.52 -34.75
C THR A 648 34.75 -14.84 -36.24
N SER A 649 34.56 -16.11 -36.64
CA SER A 649 34.61 -16.54 -38.04
C SER A 649 33.63 -17.69 -38.33
N ARG A 650 33.57 -18.13 -39.60
CA ARG A 650 32.86 -19.36 -40.01
C ARG A 650 33.72 -20.61 -39.75
N LEU A 651 33.09 -21.79 -39.76
CA LEU A 651 33.79 -23.07 -39.61
C LEU A 651 34.87 -23.25 -40.71
N PRO A 652 36.08 -23.75 -40.36
CA PRO A 652 37.11 -24.10 -41.34
C PRO A 652 36.76 -25.42 -42.07
N HIS A 653 37.45 -25.70 -43.16
CA HIS A 653 37.32 -26.95 -43.93
C HIS A 653 38.65 -27.72 -43.98
N CYS A 654 38.62 -29.04 -43.79
CA CYS A 654 39.78 -29.89 -44.01
C CYS A 654 39.68 -30.53 -45.41
N MET A 655 40.59 -30.13 -46.31
CA MET A 655 40.65 -30.68 -47.67
C MET A 655 41.75 -31.73 -47.77
N SER A 656 41.53 -32.81 -48.53
CA SER A 656 42.55 -33.84 -48.71
C SER A 656 43.77 -33.27 -49.44
N GLU A 657 44.97 -33.69 -49.05
CA GLU A 657 46.23 -33.25 -49.68
C GLU A 657 46.22 -33.45 -51.21
N GLU A 658 45.57 -34.51 -51.70
CA GLU A 658 45.44 -34.78 -53.14
C GLU A 658 44.59 -33.74 -53.88
N SER A 659 43.53 -33.23 -53.25
CA SER A 659 42.61 -32.25 -53.86
C SER A 659 43.19 -30.84 -53.97
N VAL A 660 44.17 -30.53 -53.11
CA VAL A 660 44.82 -29.21 -53.05
C VAL A 660 46.21 -29.20 -53.68
N SER A 661 46.71 -30.36 -54.11
CA SER A 661 47.99 -30.50 -54.79
C SER A 661 47.88 -30.19 -56.28
N CYS A 662 48.90 -29.58 -56.86
CA CYS A 662 48.98 -29.40 -58.30
C CYS A 662 49.50 -30.69 -58.96
N GLU A 663 48.82 -31.16 -60.01
CA GLU A 663 49.33 -32.24 -60.85
C GLU A 663 50.58 -31.81 -61.61
N ASN A 664 51.49 -32.76 -61.87
CA ASN A 664 52.69 -32.47 -62.64
C ASN A 664 52.32 -31.99 -64.08
N PRO A 665 52.71 -30.78 -64.49
CA PRO A 665 52.32 -30.19 -65.78
C PRO A 665 53.04 -30.83 -66.98
N GLY A 666 53.91 -31.82 -66.75
CA GLY A 666 54.66 -32.53 -67.77
C GLY A 666 56.07 -32.01 -67.95
N LEU A 667 56.72 -32.47 -69.02
CA LEU A 667 58.10 -32.12 -69.37
C LEU A 667 58.10 -31.18 -70.57
N PRO A 668 58.95 -30.14 -70.59
CA PRO A 668 59.12 -29.31 -71.78
C PRO A 668 59.82 -30.11 -72.89
N ASP A 669 59.40 -29.90 -74.15
CA ASP A 669 60.05 -30.52 -75.31
C ASP A 669 61.55 -30.17 -75.32
N ASN A 670 62.43 -31.17 -75.39
CA ASN A 670 63.88 -31.02 -75.26
C ASN A 670 64.39 -30.46 -73.91
N GLY A 671 63.67 -30.73 -72.82
CA GLY A 671 64.17 -30.49 -71.46
C GLY A 671 63.83 -31.60 -70.47
N TYR A 672 64.26 -31.40 -69.22
CA TYR A 672 64.01 -32.29 -68.08
C TYR A 672 63.64 -31.50 -66.82
N GLN A 673 62.99 -32.16 -65.86
CA GLN A 673 62.67 -31.59 -64.55
C GLN A 673 63.64 -32.11 -63.48
N ILE A 674 64.01 -31.27 -62.51
CA ILE A 674 65.00 -31.64 -61.47
C ILE A 674 64.41 -32.64 -60.46
N LEU A 675 63.21 -32.38 -59.96
CA LEU A 675 62.55 -33.19 -58.94
C LEU A 675 61.14 -33.56 -59.40
N SER A 676 60.97 -34.82 -59.81
CA SER A 676 59.69 -35.35 -60.29
C SER A 676 58.84 -35.86 -59.14
N LYS A 677 57.73 -35.18 -58.85
CA LYS A 677 56.63 -35.67 -58.02
C LYS A 677 55.37 -35.77 -58.88
N ARG A 678 54.45 -36.67 -58.51
CA ARG A 678 53.13 -36.78 -59.16
C ARG A 678 52.21 -35.62 -58.74
N LEU A 679 52.29 -35.24 -57.47
CA LEU A 679 51.49 -34.21 -56.82
C LEU A 679 52.44 -33.27 -56.07
N TYR A 680 52.23 -31.96 -56.21
CA TYR A 680 53.00 -30.92 -55.51
C TYR A 680 52.08 -30.17 -54.56
N LEU A 681 52.47 -30.11 -53.29
CA LEU A 681 51.70 -29.41 -52.27
C LEU A 681 51.74 -27.89 -52.52
N PRO A 682 50.71 -27.13 -52.09
CA PRO A 682 50.72 -25.67 -52.15
C PRO A 682 51.99 -25.08 -51.52
N GLY A 683 52.73 -24.28 -52.27
CA GLY A 683 54.00 -23.72 -51.84
C GLY A 683 55.25 -24.43 -52.37
N GLU A 684 55.13 -25.66 -52.88
CA GLU A 684 56.25 -26.36 -53.51
C GLU A 684 56.55 -25.81 -54.91
N SER A 685 57.84 -25.78 -55.28
CA SER A 685 58.31 -25.31 -56.58
C SER A 685 58.90 -26.44 -57.43
N LEU A 686 58.48 -26.54 -58.69
CA LEU A 686 59.03 -27.44 -59.69
C LEU A 686 59.98 -26.69 -60.62
N THR A 687 61.21 -27.18 -60.76
CA THR A 687 62.26 -26.54 -61.58
C THR A 687 62.55 -27.34 -62.84
N PHE A 688 62.71 -26.64 -63.96
CA PHE A 688 62.99 -27.20 -65.28
C PHE A 688 64.37 -26.78 -65.80
N MET A 689 64.97 -27.64 -66.62
CA MET A 689 66.24 -27.43 -67.30
C MET A 689 66.15 -27.94 -68.74
N CYS A 690 66.86 -27.32 -69.67
CA CYS A 690 66.91 -27.78 -71.06
C CYS A 690 68.07 -28.75 -71.31
N TYR A 691 67.93 -29.65 -72.28
CA TYR A 691 69.06 -30.45 -72.77
C TYR A 691 70.08 -29.57 -73.48
N GLN A 692 71.30 -30.09 -73.63
CA GLN A 692 72.41 -29.39 -74.28
C GLN A 692 71.99 -28.88 -75.67
N ASP A 693 72.36 -27.63 -76.00
CA ASP A 693 72.04 -26.90 -77.25
C ASP A 693 70.62 -26.31 -77.38
N TYR A 694 69.86 -26.26 -76.27
CA TYR A 694 68.55 -25.59 -76.19
C TYR A 694 68.53 -24.51 -75.10
N GLU A 695 67.91 -23.36 -75.37
CA GLU A 695 67.73 -22.28 -74.40
C GLU A 695 66.33 -22.33 -73.76
N LEU A 696 66.25 -22.09 -72.44
CA LEU A 696 64.99 -22.07 -71.69
C LEU A 696 64.28 -20.73 -71.85
N ILE A 697 63.06 -20.77 -72.38
CA ILE A 697 62.17 -19.62 -72.57
C ILE A 697 60.99 -19.78 -71.61
N GLY A 698 60.98 -18.98 -70.53
CA GLY A 698 59.95 -19.01 -69.48
C GLY A 698 60.52 -18.92 -68.06
N GLU A 699 59.68 -19.11 -67.05
CA GLU A 699 60.15 -19.23 -65.65
C GLU A 699 60.86 -20.58 -65.46
N MET A 700 62.09 -20.56 -64.94
CA MET A 700 62.84 -21.79 -64.69
C MET A 700 62.23 -22.63 -63.56
N ALA A 701 61.43 -22.03 -62.67
CA ALA A 701 60.72 -22.74 -61.62
C ALA A 701 59.31 -22.17 -61.44
N ILE A 702 58.31 -23.04 -61.41
CA ILE A 702 56.91 -22.71 -61.16
C ILE A 702 56.50 -23.21 -59.77
N LYS A 703 55.61 -22.48 -59.09
CA LYS A 703 55.16 -22.79 -57.73
C LYS A 703 53.69 -23.19 -57.72
N CYS A 704 53.32 -24.22 -56.96
CA CYS A 704 51.92 -24.60 -56.80
C CYS A 704 51.20 -23.59 -55.90
N ILE A 705 50.14 -22.96 -56.40
CA ILE A 705 49.32 -21.96 -55.69
C ILE A 705 48.00 -22.62 -55.29
N LEU A 706 47.60 -22.43 -54.03
CA LEU A 706 46.32 -22.92 -53.51
C LEU A 706 45.16 -22.21 -54.22
N GLY A 707 44.29 -22.97 -54.86
CA GLY A 707 43.10 -22.54 -55.59
C GLY A 707 42.06 -23.65 -55.62
N ASN A 708 40.92 -23.43 -56.29
CA ASN A 708 39.89 -24.46 -56.45
C ASN A 708 39.51 -24.59 -57.95
N PRO A 709 40.26 -25.36 -58.77
CA PRO A 709 41.41 -26.21 -58.44
C PRO A 709 42.71 -25.44 -58.19
N SER A 710 43.68 -26.06 -57.51
CA SER A 710 45.04 -25.52 -57.38
C SER A 710 45.70 -25.39 -58.74
N PHE A 711 46.52 -24.35 -58.93
CA PHE A 711 47.10 -24.01 -60.21
C PHE A 711 48.56 -23.61 -60.08
N TRP A 712 49.32 -23.78 -61.16
CA TRP A 712 50.73 -23.41 -61.22
C TRP A 712 50.89 -21.90 -61.42
N SER A 713 51.89 -21.29 -60.77
CA SER A 713 52.18 -19.86 -60.86
C SER A 713 52.46 -19.35 -62.27
N GLY A 714 52.85 -20.25 -63.19
CA GLY A 714 53.15 -19.93 -64.59
C GLY A 714 53.01 -21.16 -65.51
N PRO A 715 53.02 -20.96 -66.83
CA PRO A 715 52.95 -22.04 -67.83
C PRO A 715 54.26 -22.84 -67.89
N LEU A 716 54.19 -24.04 -68.49
CA LEU A 716 55.37 -24.88 -68.75
C LEU A 716 56.39 -24.13 -69.63
N PRO A 717 57.68 -24.04 -69.24
CA PRO A 717 58.70 -23.33 -70.03
C PRO A 717 59.01 -24.08 -71.33
N LEU A 718 59.56 -23.39 -72.34
CA LEU A 718 59.87 -23.97 -73.65
C LEU A 718 61.38 -24.04 -73.86
N CYS A 719 61.91 -25.18 -74.29
CA CYS A 719 63.33 -25.31 -74.68
C CYS A 719 63.45 -25.21 -76.20
N ARG A 720 64.03 -24.11 -76.70
CA ARG A 720 64.15 -23.86 -78.14
C ARG A 720 65.62 -23.87 -78.58
N ALA A 721 65.89 -24.53 -79.70
CA ALA A 721 67.19 -24.47 -80.35
C ALA A 721 67.41 -23.06 -80.95
N PRO A 722 68.59 -22.45 -80.80
CA PRO A 722 68.87 -21.15 -81.38
C PRO A 722 68.95 -21.27 -82.92
N GLN A 723 67.88 -20.93 -83.64
CA GLN A 723 67.91 -20.85 -85.11
C GLN A 723 68.23 -19.42 -85.58
N GLN A 724 69.28 -19.31 -86.40
CA GLN A 724 69.59 -18.14 -87.21
C GLN A 724 68.60 -17.98 -88.38
N ILE A 725 68.38 -16.72 -88.75
CA ILE A 725 67.23 -16.16 -89.47
C ILE A 725 67.45 -16.16 -91.01
N PHE A 726 66.34 -16.11 -91.79
CA PHE A 726 66.16 -15.78 -93.23
C PHE A 726 66.32 -16.94 -94.23
N SER A 727 65.55 -17.12 -95.32
CA SER A 727 64.41 -16.46 -96.01
C SER A 727 64.01 -17.47 -97.13
N PHE A 728 62.78 -17.63 -97.63
CA PHE A 728 62.18 -16.77 -98.66
C PHE A 728 60.74 -17.23 -99.01
N GLN A 729 60.04 -16.28 -99.63
CA GLN A 729 58.62 -16.12 -99.93
C GLN A 729 58.21 -16.74 -101.28
N HIS A 730 56.88 -16.87 -101.52
CA HIS A 730 56.11 -17.27 -102.73
C HIS A 730 55.71 -18.77 -102.81
N ILE A 731 54.47 -19.20 -103.16
CA ILE A 731 53.28 -18.55 -103.74
C ILE A 731 52.04 -19.48 -103.60
N PHE A 732 50.91 -18.92 -103.17
CA PHE A 732 49.56 -18.91 -103.78
C PHE A 732 48.74 -20.18 -104.16
N LYS A 733 47.45 -20.12 -103.74
CA LYS A 733 46.17 -20.65 -104.32
C LYS A 733 45.83 -22.13 -104.10
N LEU A 734 44.59 -22.57 -103.81
CA LEU A 734 43.20 -22.08 -104.01
C LEU A 734 42.29 -22.77 -102.95
N ALA A 735 41.32 -22.05 -102.35
CA ALA A 735 39.84 -22.19 -102.52
C ALA A 735 39.21 -23.43 -101.81
N GLU A 736 37.97 -23.48 -101.31
CA GLU A 736 36.84 -22.58 -101.00
C GLU A 736 35.69 -23.52 -100.56
N ALA A 737 34.66 -22.99 -99.88
CA ALA A 737 33.41 -23.63 -99.42
C ALA A 737 33.50 -24.47 -98.12
N ALA A 738 32.62 -24.32 -97.11
CA ALA A 738 31.31 -23.68 -97.01
C ALA A 738 31.21 -23.00 -95.61
N ALA A 739 30.67 -21.80 -95.39
CA ALA A 739 29.34 -21.26 -95.73
C ALA A 739 28.18 -22.05 -95.10
N ASP A 740 27.80 -21.67 -93.88
CA ASP A 740 26.42 -21.41 -93.42
C ASP A 740 26.50 -21.09 -91.90
N SER A 741 26.21 -19.90 -91.40
CA SER A 741 24.92 -19.22 -91.54
C SER A 741 25.04 -17.72 -91.28
N SER A 742 24.30 -16.99 -92.11
CA SER A 742 23.93 -15.58 -92.07
C SER A 742 23.00 -15.20 -90.91
N PHE A 743 22.78 -13.88 -90.77
CA PHE A 743 21.81 -13.14 -89.93
C PHE A 743 22.27 -12.90 -88.48
N ASP A 744 22.23 -11.69 -87.90
CA ASP A 744 21.54 -10.46 -88.27
C ASP A 744 22.18 -9.27 -87.53
N GLY A 745 22.35 -8.15 -88.22
CA GLY A 745 22.80 -6.86 -87.67
C GLY A 745 21.74 -6.15 -86.81
N GLY A 746 20.86 -6.92 -86.15
CA GLY A 746 19.80 -6.43 -85.25
C GLY A 746 20.05 -6.71 -83.75
N SER A 747 20.98 -7.60 -83.40
CA SER A 747 21.09 -8.14 -82.03
C SER A 747 22.03 -7.42 -81.06
N MET A 748 22.72 -6.35 -81.47
CA MET A 748 23.45 -5.48 -80.53
C MET A 748 22.59 -4.32 -80.02
N ALA A 749 21.62 -3.86 -80.82
CA ALA A 749 20.66 -2.83 -80.40
C ALA A 749 19.57 -3.41 -79.47
N LEU A 750 19.13 -4.65 -79.72
CA LEU A 750 18.08 -5.32 -78.95
C LEU A 750 18.56 -5.71 -77.54
N ALA A 751 19.82 -6.14 -77.39
CA ALA A 751 20.42 -6.43 -76.08
C ALA A 751 20.56 -5.16 -75.21
N ILE A 752 20.94 -4.02 -75.81
CA ILE A 752 21.00 -2.72 -75.11
C ILE A 752 19.58 -2.23 -74.78
N PHE A 753 18.61 -2.40 -75.69
CA PHE A 753 17.22 -2.02 -75.43
C PHE A 753 16.58 -2.85 -74.32
N ILE A 754 16.85 -4.16 -74.25
CA ILE A 754 16.35 -5.04 -73.17
C ILE A 754 16.95 -4.66 -71.82
N LEU A 755 18.24 -4.30 -71.77
CA LEU A 755 18.90 -3.87 -70.54
C LEU A 755 18.37 -2.52 -70.05
N VAL A 756 18.11 -1.58 -70.97
CA VAL A 756 17.46 -0.30 -70.67
C VAL A 756 15.99 -0.48 -70.28
N LEU A 757 15.27 -1.41 -70.91
CA LEU A 757 13.89 -1.77 -70.52
C LEU A 757 13.83 -2.37 -69.12
N LEU A 758 14.74 -3.31 -68.79
CA LEU A 758 14.82 -3.91 -67.46
C LEU A 758 15.14 -2.88 -66.37
N VAL A 759 16.06 -1.96 -66.64
CA VAL A 759 16.38 -0.86 -65.71
C VAL A 759 15.21 0.13 -65.59
N SER A 760 14.49 0.41 -66.68
CA SER A 760 13.30 1.27 -66.66
C SER A 760 12.09 0.63 -65.94
N VAL A 761 11.93 -0.69 -66.03
CA VAL A 761 10.90 -1.46 -65.30
C VAL A 761 11.25 -1.59 -63.83
N LEU A 762 12.53 -1.72 -63.46
CA LEU A 762 12.98 -1.69 -62.07
C LEU A 762 12.81 -0.31 -61.43
N LEU A 763 13.19 0.76 -62.14
CA LEU A 763 12.97 2.14 -61.69
C LEU A 763 11.48 2.51 -61.67
N GLY A 764 10.69 2.05 -62.63
CA GLY A 764 9.23 2.21 -62.66
C GLY A 764 8.52 1.42 -61.57
N GLY A 765 8.98 0.21 -61.25
CA GLY A 765 8.50 -0.61 -60.14
C GLY A 765 8.81 0.01 -58.78
N ALA A 766 10.01 0.56 -58.61
CA ALA A 766 10.37 1.34 -57.42
C ALA A 766 9.55 2.63 -57.31
N TYR A 767 9.30 3.33 -58.42
CA TYR A 767 8.45 4.52 -58.45
C TYR A 767 6.98 4.20 -58.13
N ILE A 768 6.43 3.09 -58.62
CA ILE A 768 5.06 2.62 -58.30
C ILE A 768 4.95 2.16 -56.84
N TYR A 769 5.98 1.50 -56.30
CA TYR A 769 6.03 1.13 -54.88
C TYR A 769 6.06 2.37 -53.97
N VAL A 770 6.89 3.37 -54.29
CA VAL A 770 6.98 4.63 -53.54
C VAL A 770 5.73 5.52 -53.71
N THR A 771 5.04 5.46 -54.85
CA THR A 771 3.81 6.24 -55.09
C THR A 771 2.54 5.57 -54.55
N ARG A 772 2.45 4.23 -54.52
CA ARG A 772 1.33 3.51 -53.86
C ARG A 772 1.45 3.45 -52.34
N CYS A 773 2.64 3.44 -51.76
CA CYS A 773 2.81 3.59 -50.31
C CYS A 773 2.54 5.02 -49.81
N ARG A 774 2.34 6.00 -50.70
CA ARG A 774 2.01 7.39 -50.34
C ARG A 774 0.52 7.72 -50.30
N TYR A 775 -0.38 6.79 -50.63
CA TYR A 775 -1.84 7.06 -50.64
C TYR A 775 -2.67 6.27 -49.62
N TYR A 776 -2.04 5.41 -48.81
CA TYR A 776 -2.66 4.85 -47.61
C TYR A 776 -1.71 4.95 -46.43
N SER A 777 -1.60 6.16 -45.89
CA SER A 777 -1.23 6.41 -44.49
C SER A 777 -1.63 7.84 -44.15
N ASN A 778 -2.89 7.99 -43.73
CA ASN A 778 -3.27 9.08 -42.85
C ASN A 778 -2.60 8.82 -41.49
N LEU A 779 -1.42 9.39 -41.25
CA LEU A 779 -1.04 9.80 -39.91
C LEU A 779 -0.10 11.01 -40.03
N ARG A 780 -0.65 12.18 -39.73
CA ARG A 780 0.06 13.46 -39.68
C ARG A 780 1.06 13.44 -38.52
N LEU A 781 2.34 13.59 -38.84
CA LEU A 781 3.31 14.27 -37.99
C LEU A 781 3.28 15.77 -38.31
N PRO A 782 3.36 16.65 -37.29
CA PRO A 782 4.10 17.90 -37.37
C PRO A 782 5.32 17.81 -36.44
N LEU A 783 6.54 17.86 -36.99
CA LEU A 783 7.42 19.03 -37.07
C LEU A 783 7.90 19.56 -35.70
N MET A 784 9.20 19.38 -35.46
CA MET A 784 9.98 19.96 -34.38
C MET A 784 10.46 21.37 -34.73
N TYR A 785 10.38 22.27 -33.73
CA TYR A 785 11.16 23.49 -33.42
C TYR A 785 10.23 24.65 -32.99
N PRO A 786 10.68 25.59 -32.14
CA PRO A 786 11.22 25.46 -30.78
C PRO A 786 10.30 26.19 -29.79
N HIS A 787 10.07 25.63 -28.60
CA HIS A 787 9.24 26.32 -27.59
C HIS A 787 9.93 26.43 -26.23
N PRO A 788 9.53 27.47 -25.46
CA PRO A 788 10.38 28.29 -24.62
C PRO A 788 10.29 27.89 -23.14
N TYR A 789 11.22 28.42 -22.34
CA TYR A 789 11.10 28.52 -20.90
C TYR A 789 9.73 29.13 -20.50
N SER A 790 8.95 28.44 -19.66
CA SER A 790 8.57 28.93 -18.32
C SER A 790 7.47 28.08 -17.64
N GLN A 791 7.69 27.89 -16.33
CA GLN A 791 6.74 27.63 -15.23
C GLN A 791 6.24 26.21 -14.98
N ILE A 792 7.02 25.56 -14.12
CA ILE A 792 6.63 24.50 -13.17
C ILE A 792 6.04 25.16 -11.92
N THR A 793 4.87 24.68 -11.49
CA THR A 793 4.26 24.74 -10.14
C THR A 793 3.49 23.41 -10.01
N VAL A 794 4.00 22.34 -9.34
CA VAL A 794 4.18 22.08 -7.88
C VAL A 794 2.77 21.87 -7.26
N GLU A 795 2.41 20.78 -6.56
CA GLU A 795 2.97 20.11 -5.35
C GLU A 795 2.49 18.64 -5.28
N THR A 796 3.17 17.58 -4.77
CA THR A 796 4.18 17.30 -3.71
C THR A 796 3.72 17.42 -2.25
N GLU A 797 3.84 16.34 -1.48
CA GLU A 797 4.12 16.37 -0.03
C GLU A 797 4.94 15.14 0.40
N PHE A 798 5.90 15.23 1.33
CA PHE A 798 6.76 16.35 1.76
C PHE A 798 7.83 15.73 2.69
N ASP A 799 9.09 16.07 2.46
CA ASP A 799 10.23 15.85 3.35
C ASP A 799 10.39 17.08 4.28
N ASN A 800 11.04 16.86 5.43
CA ASN A 800 11.40 17.79 6.50
C ASN A 800 11.91 19.20 6.06
N PRO A 801 11.71 20.27 6.86
CA PRO A 801 12.71 21.35 6.88
C PRO A 801 13.07 21.90 8.28
N LEU A 802 14.39 22.14 8.47
CA LEU A 802 14.94 23.12 9.41
C LEU A 802 14.87 24.55 8.82
N TYR A 803 14.46 25.51 9.68
CA TYR A 803 14.83 26.94 9.80
C TYR A 803 15.06 27.78 8.51
N GLU A 804 14.48 28.98 8.33
CA GLU A 804 14.56 30.17 9.21
C GLU A 804 13.59 31.28 8.75
N THR A 805 13.05 32.01 9.73
CA THR A 805 12.55 33.41 9.72
C THR A 805 11.44 33.88 8.77
N GLY A 806 10.37 34.43 9.38
CA GLY A 806 9.54 35.48 8.80
C GLY A 806 8.06 35.16 8.87
N GLY A 807 7.35 35.80 9.79
CA GLY A 807 5.96 35.49 10.14
C GLY A 807 4.96 35.68 9.00
N ASP A 808 3.98 34.77 8.92
CA ASP A 808 2.58 35.12 9.13
C ASP A 808 1.76 33.85 9.31
N THR A 809 0.88 33.86 10.31
CA THR A 809 0.03 32.76 10.75
C THR A 809 -1.15 32.54 9.81
N ARG A 810 -1.40 31.31 9.36
CA ARG A 810 -2.71 30.89 8.82
C ARG A 810 -3.15 29.57 9.44
N GLU A 811 -4.35 29.60 9.99
CA GLU A 811 -5.04 28.52 10.70
C GLU A 811 -5.69 27.57 9.68
N TYR A 812 -5.54 26.25 9.85
CA TYR A 812 -6.32 25.24 9.14
C TYR A 812 -7.25 24.56 10.14
N GLU A 813 -8.54 24.63 9.86
CA GLU A 813 -9.61 23.98 10.61
C GLU A 813 -9.83 22.58 10.01
N VAL A 814 -9.52 21.54 10.77
CA VAL A 814 -9.79 20.14 10.40
C VAL A 814 -10.99 19.68 11.23
N SER A 815 -12.15 19.63 10.59
CA SER A 815 -13.38 19.03 11.13
C SER A 815 -13.28 17.50 11.06
N ILE A 816 -13.50 16.82 12.21
CA ILE A 816 -13.69 15.36 12.31
C ILE A 816 -15.14 15.07 12.66
#